data_AF-A0A5C9BM54-F1
#
_entry.id   AF-A0A5C9BM54-F1
#
_cell.length_a   1.000
_cell.length_b   1.000
_cell.length_c   1.000
_cell.angle_alpha   90.00
_cell.angle_beta   90.00
_cell.angle_gamma   90.00
#
_symmetry.space_group_name_H-M   'P 1'
#
loop_
_entity.id
_entity.type
_entity.pdbx_description
1 polymer ?
#
loop_
_entity_poly.entity_id
_entity_poly.type
_entity_poly.pdbx_seq_one_letter_code
_entity_poly.pdbx_strand_id
1 'polypeptide(L)'
;MTTRTIRIRGTRVGAGSRGASQPGGPEPLFRLAPGSARDGAGEEIEVKPETVVRVALENGFVLWSRADDLTREYGSPPPRGAGGAWEFTRLTPRRGVVSERGAAGLAIRVLEFFGVDIGKKVAGKLGKVLEDKKLHAKGPGLYRIAPGDTLALTPVAGSGPLPAAQGPILVFIHGTASSTIGSYSKLWDPHNADALKLRASLTATYGDRIFGLEHRTLTESPIQNAYALLERLPEGADVHLVSHSRGGLVGELLCLSGCAKLAEVLTPLQIQTFFAVDRSIAPQMGLAPLSAAEEKARNAAYAADRELLGKFVTLLGTKKIRVSRFARVACPARGTTLASGRLDRWLSVLDYLSYTSLGNGVIGGAVDFMQAIVAERTDPRTLPGVEAMIPGSALTRLLNSLPALATDADLSVIAGDIEGGDSLWNSLKVLATDWFYKNEHDLVVDTASMLGGLPRLASGARYRKDQGAKVNHFRYFTNGQSINWLRAALSRGDQESGGFLPIETSPKSRASRFFRRKRADSAPRPIAVVLPGTMGSELKAGDQEIWLKYGALFAGGLGKLRMGKPDIVPVGLVEDFYGPLVDFLARSHDVEVFPYDWRHSIREAATRLAETLAPLVDRAERTQQPLRLVAHSMGGLVVRSMIADKGPGTALWQRISHLPGSRFLMLGTPNLGSYEAVRWLTGFNPTQAKLTLLDITHGTDEIIDIVRNYPGLLELLPFAPRDPDFTDLTHWQAIRESTEADWNLADAATLKEAAVSWQRLRAAPADPLMCYVAGCQPATVIDYQLISREDEPPSQRKKLEFIATASGDGTVSWDSGRLPGVPMWYV
;
A
#
# COMPACT_ATOMS: atom_id res chain seq x y z
N MET A 1 38.37 -18.75 -9.94
CA MET A 1 36.94 -18.40 -9.99
C MET A 1 36.73 -17.51 -11.19
N THR A 2 36.11 -18.00 -12.26
CA THR A 2 35.77 -17.19 -13.44
C THR A 2 34.77 -16.11 -13.03
N THR A 3 35.16 -14.84 -13.15
CA THR A 3 34.29 -13.71 -12.86
C THR A 3 33.12 -13.76 -13.84
N ARG A 4 31.90 -14.01 -13.35
CA ARG A 4 30.68 -14.07 -14.17
C ARG A 4 30.48 -12.69 -14.80
N THR A 5 30.63 -12.53 -16.12
CA THR A 5 30.39 -11.28 -16.86
C THR A 5 29.08 -11.38 -17.65
N ILE A 6 28.46 -10.23 -17.91
CA ILE A 6 27.25 -10.08 -18.72
C ILE A 6 27.65 -9.39 -20.03
N ARG A 7 27.31 -10.00 -21.17
CA ARG A 7 27.50 -9.38 -22.49
C ARG A 7 26.28 -8.56 -22.88
N ILE A 8 26.48 -7.29 -23.21
CA ILE A 8 25.42 -6.36 -23.64
C ILE A 8 25.76 -5.84 -25.04
N ARG A 9 24.79 -5.85 -25.95
CA ARG A 9 24.93 -5.37 -27.32
C ARG A 9 24.60 -3.88 -27.43
N GLY A 10 25.39 -3.14 -28.19
CA GLY A 10 25.08 -1.77 -28.60
C GLY A 10 26.23 -1.09 -29.33
N THR A 11 26.31 0.23 -29.24
CA THR A 11 27.38 1.02 -29.88
C THR A 11 27.96 2.01 -28.89
N ARG A 12 29.28 1.99 -28.67
CA ARG A 12 29.94 2.99 -27.84
C ARG A 12 29.76 4.40 -28.42
N VAL A 13 29.42 5.35 -27.57
CA VAL A 13 29.30 6.77 -27.94
C VAL A 13 30.31 7.62 -27.18
N GLY A 14 30.94 8.56 -27.89
CA GLY A 14 32.01 9.40 -27.37
C GLY A 14 31.55 10.47 -26.37
N ALA A 15 32.50 11.04 -25.62
CA ALA A 15 32.22 12.18 -24.75
C ALA A 15 31.81 13.40 -25.58
N GLY A 16 30.60 13.91 -25.36
CA GLY A 16 30.04 15.08 -26.08
C GLY A 16 28.91 14.79 -27.08
N SER A 17 28.51 13.53 -27.29
CA SER A 17 27.26 13.22 -28.02
C SER A 17 26.05 13.77 -27.26
N ARG A 18 24.97 14.18 -27.98
CA ARG A 18 23.71 14.68 -27.37
C ARG A 18 23.29 13.78 -26.19
N GLY A 19 23.30 14.32 -24.97
CA GLY A 19 22.90 13.59 -23.76
C GLY A 19 23.99 13.34 -22.71
N ALA A 20 25.16 13.96 -22.83
CA ALA A 20 26.19 13.96 -21.78
C ALA A 20 25.62 14.37 -20.40
N SER A 21 26.10 13.73 -19.35
CA SER A 21 25.85 14.06 -17.94
C SER A 21 25.99 15.57 -17.68
N GLN A 22 25.14 16.11 -16.79
CA GLN A 22 25.30 17.51 -16.35
C GLN A 22 26.72 17.74 -15.82
N PRO A 23 27.31 18.93 -16.02
CA PRO A 23 28.67 19.23 -15.57
C PRO A 23 28.82 18.96 -14.05
N GLY A 24 29.86 18.21 -13.65
CA GLY A 24 30.26 18.05 -12.25
C GLY A 24 29.93 16.73 -11.56
N GLY A 25 29.53 15.68 -12.30
CA GLY A 25 29.38 14.31 -11.77
C GLY A 25 30.55 13.38 -12.15
N PRO A 26 30.68 12.19 -11.52
CA PRO A 26 31.65 11.17 -11.91
C PRO A 26 31.42 10.74 -13.37
N GLU A 27 32.49 10.68 -14.16
CA GLU A 27 32.41 10.23 -15.55
C GLU A 27 32.09 8.72 -15.62
N PRO A 28 31.20 8.30 -16.52
CA PRO A 28 30.97 6.88 -16.77
C PRO A 28 32.22 6.22 -17.34
N LEU A 29 32.41 4.93 -17.02
CA LEU A 29 33.46 4.09 -17.63
C LEU A 29 33.33 4.08 -19.15
N PHE A 30 32.09 4.01 -19.64
CA PHE A 30 31.73 4.15 -21.04
C PHE A 30 30.22 4.39 -21.17
N ARG A 31 29.81 4.85 -22.36
CA ARG A 31 28.42 5.07 -22.75
C ARG A 31 28.07 4.18 -23.92
N LEU A 32 26.84 3.67 -23.95
CA LEU A 32 26.36 2.77 -24.99
C LEU A 32 24.99 3.24 -25.50
N ALA A 33 24.89 3.46 -26.81
CA ALA A 33 23.61 3.60 -27.48
C ALA A 33 22.97 2.21 -27.63
N PRO A 34 21.68 2.05 -27.31
CA PRO A 34 20.97 0.79 -27.49
C PRO A 34 20.91 0.40 -28.97
N GLY A 35 21.00 -0.90 -29.27
CA GLY A 35 20.84 -1.42 -30.62
C GLY A 35 20.59 -2.93 -30.65
N SER A 36 20.01 -3.42 -31.75
CA SER A 36 19.79 -4.85 -31.98
C SER A 36 20.76 -5.40 -33.03
N ALA A 37 20.94 -6.73 -33.07
CA ALA A 37 21.69 -7.39 -34.14
C ALA A 37 21.12 -7.10 -35.55
N ARG A 38 19.83 -6.73 -35.66
CA ARG A 38 19.17 -6.38 -36.93
C ARG A 38 19.47 -4.97 -37.41
N ASP A 39 19.85 -4.08 -36.49
CA ASP A 39 20.12 -2.66 -36.78
C ASP A 39 21.60 -2.36 -37.05
N GLY A 40 22.45 -3.40 -37.16
CA GLY A 40 23.89 -3.25 -37.37
C GLY A 40 24.69 -2.86 -36.11
N ALA A 41 24.10 -2.94 -34.92
CA ALA A 41 24.79 -2.68 -33.66
C ALA A 41 25.77 -3.85 -33.35
N GLY A 42 27.03 -3.65 -33.74
CA GLY A 42 28.03 -4.73 -33.80
C GLY A 42 28.83 -4.98 -32.52
N GLU A 43 28.85 -4.07 -31.55
CA GLU A 43 29.71 -4.21 -30.37
C GLU A 43 29.02 -5.01 -29.26
N GLU A 44 29.75 -5.97 -28.69
CA GLU A 44 29.40 -6.69 -27.47
C GLU A 44 30.33 -6.21 -26.35
N ILE A 45 29.76 -5.65 -25.29
CA ILE A 45 30.53 -5.19 -24.13
C ILE A 45 30.30 -6.12 -22.96
N GLU A 46 31.38 -6.59 -22.36
CA GLU A 46 31.33 -7.33 -21.10
C GLU A 46 31.33 -6.37 -19.92
N VAL A 47 30.34 -6.54 -19.05
CA VAL A 47 30.22 -5.83 -17.78
C VAL A 47 30.10 -6.80 -16.63
N LYS A 48 30.56 -6.40 -15.46
CA LYS A 48 30.30 -7.17 -14.25
C LYS A 48 28.83 -7.01 -13.84
N PRO A 49 28.16 -8.04 -13.29
CA PRO A 49 26.77 -7.99 -12.84
C PRO A 49 26.43 -6.77 -11.96
N GLU A 50 27.32 -6.44 -11.05
CA GLU A 50 27.22 -5.34 -10.08
C GLU A 50 27.48 -3.95 -10.65
N THR A 51 27.83 -3.84 -11.94
CA THR A 51 28.07 -2.55 -12.59
C THR A 51 26.79 -1.72 -12.55
N VAL A 52 26.90 -0.48 -12.05
CA VAL A 52 25.78 0.45 -12.00
C VAL A 52 25.55 1.03 -13.39
N VAL A 53 24.30 1.01 -13.82
CA VAL A 53 23.83 1.50 -15.11
C VAL A 53 22.82 2.61 -14.90
N ARG A 54 23.10 3.78 -15.48
CA ARG A 54 22.12 4.86 -15.65
C ARG A 54 21.50 4.75 -17.03
N VAL A 55 20.21 4.44 -17.06
CA VAL A 55 19.42 4.29 -18.28
C VAL A 55 18.66 5.60 -18.52
N ALA A 56 19.14 6.41 -19.45
CA ALA A 56 18.45 7.63 -19.85
C ALA A 56 17.50 7.33 -21.02
N LEU A 57 16.24 7.68 -20.85
CA LEU A 57 15.17 7.49 -21.83
C LEU A 57 14.96 8.76 -22.68
N GLU A 58 14.35 8.61 -23.85
CA GLU A 58 14.09 9.73 -24.78
C GLU A 58 13.14 10.78 -24.19
N ASN A 59 12.20 10.35 -23.34
CA ASN A 59 11.29 11.25 -22.61
C ASN A 59 11.98 12.01 -21.44
N GLY A 60 13.28 11.81 -21.22
CA GLY A 60 14.04 12.44 -20.14
C GLY A 60 14.01 11.68 -18.81
N PHE A 61 13.25 10.59 -18.69
CA PHE A 61 13.29 9.74 -17.50
C PHE A 61 14.65 9.04 -17.37
N VAL A 62 15.14 8.93 -16.14
CA VAL A 62 16.40 8.26 -15.82
C VAL A 62 16.13 7.14 -14.82
N LEU A 63 16.38 5.89 -15.23
CA LEU A 63 16.38 4.75 -14.33
C LEU A 63 17.82 4.45 -13.91
N TRP A 64 18.05 4.31 -12.60
CA TRP A 64 19.28 3.70 -12.10
C TRP A 64 19.04 2.22 -11.81
N SER A 65 19.95 1.36 -12.23
CA SER A 65 19.85 -0.09 -12.06
C SER A 65 21.23 -0.75 -12.04
N ARG A 66 21.33 -2.00 -11.60
CA ARG A 66 22.53 -2.83 -11.82
C ARG A 66 22.42 -3.53 -13.19
N ALA A 67 23.54 -3.91 -13.79
CA ALA A 67 23.54 -4.55 -15.11
C ALA A 67 22.77 -5.89 -15.11
N ASP A 68 22.89 -6.68 -14.03
CA ASP A 68 22.12 -7.91 -13.81
C ASP A 68 20.60 -7.65 -13.72
N ASP A 69 20.20 -6.66 -12.94
CA ASP A 69 18.80 -6.27 -12.78
C ASP A 69 18.19 -5.75 -14.08
N LEU A 70 18.93 -4.88 -14.78
CA LEU A 70 18.52 -4.30 -16.04
C LEU A 70 18.28 -5.39 -17.09
N THR A 71 19.23 -6.32 -17.26
CA THR A 71 19.08 -7.45 -18.21
C THR A 71 17.92 -8.37 -17.86
N ARG A 72 17.74 -8.68 -16.57
CA ARG A 72 16.65 -9.52 -16.11
C ARG A 72 15.28 -8.90 -16.38
N GLU A 73 15.12 -7.61 -16.10
CA GLU A 73 13.82 -6.94 -16.07
C GLU A 73 13.40 -6.40 -17.44
N TYR A 74 14.37 -5.91 -18.22
CA TYR A 74 14.10 -5.17 -19.45
C TYR A 74 14.89 -5.69 -20.66
N GLY A 75 15.85 -6.61 -20.47
CA GLY A 75 16.71 -7.11 -21.54
C GLY A 75 16.04 -8.17 -22.41
N SER A 76 16.17 -8.04 -23.72
CA SER A 76 15.82 -9.12 -24.65
C SER A 76 16.95 -10.17 -24.65
N PRO A 77 16.62 -11.45 -24.38
CA PRO A 77 17.64 -12.50 -24.32
C PRO A 77 18.15 -12.81 -25.73
N PRO A 78 19.41 -13.24 -25.86
CA PRO A 78 19.96 -13.62 -27.16
C PRO A 78 19.20 -14.82 -27.77
N PRO A 79 18.98 -14.84 -29.10
CA PRO A 79 18.42 -15.98 -29.78
C PRO A 79 19.45 -17.13 -29.82
N ARG A 80 19.36 -18.03 -28.82
CA ARG A 80 20.13 -19.30 -28.63
C ARG A 80 21.43 -19.21 -27.80
N GLY A 81 21.42 -19.88 -26.62
CA GLY A 81 22.61 -20.36 -25.91
C GLY A 81 23.34 -19.38 -24.98
N ALA A 82 24.01 -19.91 -23.95
CA ALA A 82 24.64 -19.23 -22.80
C ALA A 82 25.84 -18.30 -23.13
N GLY A 83 25.96 -17.83 -24.38
CA GLY A 83 27.08 -17.01 -24.85
C GLY A 83 26.69 -15.90 -25.81
N GLY A 84 25.42 -15.49 -25.86
CA GLY A 84 24.97 -14.33 -26.64
C GLY A 84 24.85 -13.05 -25.81
N ALA A 85 24.85 -11.90 -26.47
CA ALA A 85 24.70 -10.59 -25.84
C ALA A 85 23.22 -10.21 -25.63
N TRP A 86 22.92 -9.59 -24.50
CA TRP A 86 21.63 -9.01 -24.17
C TRP A 86 21.36 -7.75 -25.00
N GLU A 87 20.12 -7.58 -25.46
CA GLU A 87 19.70 -6.44 -26.27
C GLU A 87 18.68 -5.57 -25.52
N PHE A 88 18.79 -4.25 -25.68
CA PHE A 88 17.94 -3.27 -24.99
C PHE A 88 17.39 -2.24 -25.96
N THR A 89 16.38 -2.56 -26.75
CA THR A 89 15.82 -1.59 -27.71
C THR A 89 14.89 -0.58 -27.06
N ARG A 90 14.11 -1.03 -26.06
CA ARG A 90 13.14 -0.23 -25.30
C ARG A 90 13.08 -0.74 -23.86
N LEU A 91 12.79 0.15 -22.92
CA LEU A 91 12.47 -0.23 -21.56
C LEU A 91 11.04 -0.80 -21.53
N THR A 92 10.94 -2.12 -21.72
CA THR A 92 9.67 -2.85 -21.68
C THR A 92 9.79 -3.95 -20.63
N PRO A 93 8.94 -3.96 -19.58
CA PRO A 93 8.98 -5.03 -18.58
C PRO A 93 8.77 -6.38 -19.26
N ARG A 94 9.72 -7.32 -19.06
CA ARG A 94 9.60 -8.67 -19.64
C ARG A 94 8.45 -9.49 -19.08
N ARG A 95 7.96 -9.15 -17.88
CA ARG A 95 6.99 -9.94 -17.10
C ARG A 95 5.96 -9.05 -16.41
N GLY A 96 5.36 -8.11 -17.14
CA GLY A 96 4.10 -7.51 -16.71
C GLY A 96 3.00 -8.56 -16.75
N VAL A 97 2.25 -8.71 -15.65
CA VAL A 97 1.08 -9.61 -15.53
C VAL A 97 -0.02 -9.26 -16.55
N VAL A 98 0.09 -8.09 -17.19
CA VAL A 98 -0.76 -7.67 -18.30
C VAL A 98 0.13 -7.29 -19.48
N SER A 99 0.33 -8.23 -20.42
CA SER A 99 0.63 -7.87 -21.79
C SER A 99 -0.66 -7.34 -22.41
N GLU A 100 -0.99 -6.07 -22.17
CA GLU A 100 -1.80 -5.35 -23.15
C GLU A 100 -0.99 -5.38 -24.44
N ARG A 101 -1.50 -6.07 -25.47
CA ARG A 101 -0.96 -5.93 -26.83
C ARG A 101 -1.15 -4.46 -27.21
N GLY A 102 -0.14 -3.63 -26.94
CA GLY A 102 -0.23 -2.18 -27.10
C GLY A 102 0.67 -1.34 -26.18
N ALA A 103 1.27 -1.90 -25.12
CA ALA A 103 2.21 -1.14 -24.28
C ALA A 103 3.50 -0.81 -25.07
N ALA A 104 3.54 0.37 -25.70
CA ALA A 104 4.73 0.90 -26.34
C ALA A 104 5.79 1.15 -25.27
N GLY A 105 6.76 0.24 -25.12
CA GLY A 105 7.90 0.42 -24.23
C GLY A 105 8.62 1.74 -24.50
N LEU A 106 9.26 2.30 -23.46
CA LEU A 106 9.92 3.60 -23.56
C LEU A 106 11.24 3.47 -24.31
N ALA A 107 11.47 4.34 -25.30
CA ALA A 107 12.72 4.34 -26.05
C ALA A 107 13.90 4.72 -25.14
N ILE A 108 14.94 3.88 -25.14
CA ILE A 108 16.20 4.15 -24.44
C ILE A 108 17.02 5.08 -25.33
N ARG A 109 17.54 6.17 -24.76
CA ARG A 109 18.43 7.10 -25.45
C ARG A 109 19.88 6.68 -25.28
N VAL A 110 20.32 6.42 -24.05
CA VAL A 110 21.70 6.01 -23.73
C VAL A 110 21.77 5.23 -22.43
N LEU A 111 22.69 4.28 -22.37
CA LEU A 111 23.12 3.55 -21.19
C LEU A 111 24.50 4.06 -20.75
N GLU A 112 24.63 4.54 -19.53
CA GLU A 112 25.93 4.96 -18.96
C GLU A 112 26.34 4.00 -17.84
N PHE A 113 27.55 3.46 -17.93
CA PHE A 113 28.04 2.42 -17.02
C PHE A 113 29.08 3.00 -16.06
N PHE A 114 28.96 2.68 -14.77
CA PHE A 114 29.82 3.19 -13.71
C PHE A 114 30.44 2.04 -12.93
N GLY A 115 31.76 2.15 -12.68
CA GLY A 115 32.48 1.25 -11.78
C GLY A 115 32.29 1.68 -10.34
N VAL A 116 31.98 0.75 -9.45
CA VAL A 116 31.80 1.04 -8.02
C VAL A 116 32.80 0.23 -7.20
N ASP A 117 33.62 0.92 -6.40
CA ASP A 117 34.44 0.31 -5.34
C ASP A 117 33.54 0.07 -4.12
N ILE A 118 32.87 -1.08 -4.09
CA ILE A 118 31.84 -1.46 -3.09
C ILE A 118 32.42 -1.43 -1.66
N GLY A 119 33.75 -1.62 -1.49
CA GLY A 119 34.39 -1.65 -0.18
C GLY A 119 34.51 -0.31 0.55
N LYS A 120 34.20 0.83 -0.08
CA LYS A 120 34.46 2.17 0.49
C LYS A 120 33.25 3.10 0.63
N LYS A 121 32.07 2.76 0.10
CA LYS A 121 30.96 3.71 -0.08
C LYS A 121 29.65 3.34 0.66
N VAL A 122 29.63 3.42 1.99
CA VAL A 122 28.40 3.15 2.79
C VAL A 122 27.29 4.15 2.45
N ALA A 123 26.16 3.67 1.92
CA ALA A 123 24.97 4.45 1.56
C ALA A 123 24.55 5.49 2.61
N GLY A 124 24.53 5.14 3.90
CA GLY A 124 24.17 6.05 4.98
C GLY A 124 25.11 7.25 5.14
N LYS A 125 26.42 7.08 4.88
CA LYS A 125 27.39 8.20 4.92
C LYS A 125 27.20 9.13 3.72
N LEU A 126 27.02 8.56 2.53
CA LEU A 126 26.77 9.35 1.32
C LEU A 126 25.40 10.04 1.35
N GLY A 127 24.41 9.45 2.01
CA GLY A 127 23.11 10.06 2.27
C GLY A 127 23.25 11.36 3.07
N LYS A 128 24.03 11.35 4.17
CA LYS A 128 24.31 12.57 4.94
C LYS A 128 24.99 13.65 4.10
N VAL A 129 25.97 13.27 3.27
CA VAL A 129 26.65 14.22 2.37
C VAL A 129 25.69 14.83 1.35
N LEU A 130 24.80 14.02 0.76
CA LEU A 130 23.74 14.50 -0.13
C LEU A 130 22.83 15.49 0.60
N GLU A 131 22.37 15.14 1.80
CA GLU A 131 21.50 15.99 2.60
C GLU A 131 22.19 17.31 2.96
N ASP A 132 23.42 17.29 3.47
CA ASP A 132 24.17 18.49 3.83
C ASP A 132 24.39 19.42 2.61
N LYS A 133 24.58 18.86 1.41
CA LYS A 133 24.64 19.62 0.15
C LYS A 133 23.28 20.28 -0.17
N LYS A 134 22.17 19.57 0.05
CA LYS A 134 20.80 20.11 -0.15
C LYS A 134 20.45 21.20 0.84
N LEU A 135 20.94 21.11 2.07
CA LEU A 135 20.83 22.14 3.10
C LEU A 135 21.83 23.31 2.87
N HIS A 136 22.41 23.41 1.67
CA HIS A 136 23.32 24.48 1.22
C HIS A 136 24.52 24.74 2.17
N ALA A 137 25.05 23.68 2.80
CA ALA A 137 26.18 23.72 3.73
C ALA A 137 26.00 24.60 5.00
N LYS A 138 24.81 25.17 5.23
CA LYS A 138 24.48 25.86 6.49
C LYS A 138 24.01 24.87 7.57
N GLY A 139 23.67 23.65 7.17
CA GLY A 139 23.37 22.51 8.05
C GLY A 139 21.96 22.54 8.64
N PRO A 140 21.56 21.45 9.34
CA PRO A 140 20.25 21.35 9.98
C PRO A 140 20.02 22.43 11.03
N GLY A 141 18.78 22.89 11.17
CA GLY A 141 18.38 23.87 12.17
C GLY A 141 17.15 24.67 11.77
N LEU A 142 16.83 25.67 12.60
CA LEU A 142 15.74 26.59 12.34
C LEU A 142 16.25 27.82 11.59
N TYR A 143 15.57 28.19 10.51
CA TYR A 143 15.91 29.33 9.68
C TYR A 143 14.73 30.29 9.64
N ARG A 144 14.98 31.58 9.83
CA ARG A 144 13.96 32.61 9.67
C ARG A 144 13.75 32.87 8.18
N ILE A 145 12.49 32.94 7.77
CA ILE A 145 12.07 33.34 6.43
C ILE A 145 11.79 34.84 6.46
N ALA A 146 12.55 35.61 5.69
CA ALA A 146 12.34 37.05 5.63
C ALA A 146 11.01 37.40 4.95
N PRO A 147 10.27 38.41 5.43
CA PRO A 147 9.15 38.96 4.68
C PRO A 147 9.69 39.63 3.41
N GLY A 148 9.03 39.41 2.27
CA GLY A 148 9.40 40.03 1.00
C GLY A 148 9.11 39.16 -0.22
N ASP A 149 9.56 39.65 -1.38
CA ASP A 149 9.27 39.07 -2.70
C ASP A 149 10.16 37.89 -3.06
N THR A 150 11.23 37.65 -2.30
CA THR A 150 12.14 36.51 -2.50
C THR A 150 12.22 35.63 -1.26
N LEU A 151 12.27 34.31 -1.45
CA LEU A 151 12.48 33.36 -0.36
C LEU A 151 13.93 33.44 0.14
N ALA A 152 14.16 34.23 1.19
CA ALA A 152 15.47 34.37 1.84
C ALA A 152 15.47 33.71 3.23
N LEU A 153 16.51 32.90 3.48
CA LEU A 153 16.68 32.14 4.73
C LEU A 153 17.87 32.64 5.54
N THR A 154 17.61 33.00 6.80
CA THR A 154 18.64 33.41 7.76
C THR A 154 18.69 32.40 8.92
N PRO A 155 19.84 31.75 9.20
CA PRO A 155 19.93 30.80 10.30
C PRO A 155 19.63 31.47 11.64
N VAL A 156 18.82 30.82 12.48
CA VAL A 156 18.57 31.29 13.84
C VAL A 156 19.67 30.75 14.75
N ALA A 157 20.58 31.65 15.16
CA ALA A 157 21.72 31.31 16.00
C ALA A 157 21.33 30.70 17.36
N GLY A 158 22.25 29.90 17.92
CA GLY A 158 22.09 29.23 19.22
C GLY A 158 21.29 27.93 19.14
N SER A 159 21.37 27.14 20.22
CA SER A 159 20.62 25.89 20.41
C SER A 159 19.42 26.04 21.35
N GLY A 160 19.28 27.20 22.00
CA GLY A 160 18.19 27.47 22.94
C GLY A 160 16.85 27.79 22.27
N PRO A 161 15.78 27.87 23.08
CA PRO A 161 14.45 28.27 22.61
C PRO A 161 14.46 29.66 21.98
N LEU A 162 13.56 29.88 21.01
CA LEU A 162 13.26 31.21 20.51
C LEU A 162 12.77 32.11 21.65
N PRO A 163 12.99 33.44 21.57
CA PRO A 163 12.33 34.38 22.47
C PRO A 163 10.80 34.24 22.35
N ALA A 164 10.11 34.30 23.49
CA ALA A 164 8.66 34.38 23.49
C ALA A 164 8.21 35.67 22.77
N ALA A 165 7.26 35.54 21.86
CA ALA A 165 6.68 36.66 21.11
C ALA A 165 5.16 36.53 21.11
N GLN A 166 4.45 37.65 21.00
CA GLN A 166 2.98 37.63 20.88
C GLN A 166 2.56 37.12 19.51
N GLY A 167 1.53 36.26 19.49
CA GLY A 167 0.97 35.66 18.28
C GLY A 167 1.63 34.34 17.88
N PRO A 168 1.06 33.66 16.87
CA PRO A 168 1.52 32.33 16.48
C PRO A 168 2.87 32.38 15.74
N ILE A 169 3.62 31.29 15.86
CA ILE A 169 4.84 30.98 15.11
C ILE A 169 4.46 30.10 13.93
N LEU A 170 4.85 30.48 12.70
CA LEU A 170 4.67 29.63 11.52
C LEU A 170 5.96 28.86 11.20
N VAL A 171 5.87 27.54 11.07
CA VAL A 171 6.99 26.70 10.66
C VAL A 171 6.68 25.93 9.38
N PHE A 172 7.51 26.11 8.36
CA PHE A 172 7.55 25.32 7.13
C PHE A 172 8.45 24.10 7.32
N ILE A 173 7.94 22.90 7.04
CA ILE A 173 8.65 21.63 7.23
C ILE A 173 8.74 20.90 5.90
N HIS A 174 9.93 20.81 5.32
CA HIS A 174 10.11 20.23 3.99
C HIS A 174 10.10 18.69 3.97
N GLY A 175 9.91 18.14 2.77
CA GLY A 175 9.87 16.70 2.51
C GLY A 175 11.23 16.03 2.30
N THR A 176 11.18 14.79 1.82
CA THR A 176 12.34 13.89 1.60
C THR A 176 13.39 14.47 0.67
N ALA A 177 14.66 14.39 1.07
CA ALA A 177 15.85 14.82 0.34
C ALA A 177 15.71 16.23 -0.30
N SER A 178 15.03 17.12 0.43
CA SER A 178 14.74 18.50 0.02
C SER A 178 15.32 19.51 1.01
N SER A 179 14.94 20.78 0.85
CA SER A 179 15.18 21.91 1.76
C SER A 179 13.95 22.82 1.77
N THR A 180 13.93 23.86 2.61
CA THR A 180 12.85 24.87 2.59
C THR A 180 12.77 25.55 1.23
N ILE A 181 13.92 25.93 0.66
CA ILE A 181 13.99 26.49 -0.71
C ILE A 181 13.50 25.48 -1.74
N GLY A 182 13.96 24.23 -1.66
CA GLY A 182 13.59 23.17 -2.58
C GLY A 182 12.09 22.91 -2.64
N SER A 183 11.41 22.95 -1.48
CA SER A 183 9.98 22.62 -1.41
C SER A 183 9.07 23.82 -1.64
N TYR A 184 9.45 25.01 -1.18
CA TYR A 184 8.53 26.14 -1.06
C TYR A 184 8.85 27.34 -1.94
N SER A 185 9.96 27.35 -2.70
CA SER A 185 10.36 28.49 -3.55
C SER A 185 9.28 28.93 -4.54
N LYS A 186 8.42 28.02 -5.04
CA LYS A 186 7.32 28.35 -5.94
C LYS A 186 6.23 29.22 -5.29
N LEU A 187 6.12 29.24 -3.96
CA LEU A 187 5.29 30.20 -3.24
C LEU A 187 5.82 31.64 -3.30
N TRP A 188 7.04 31.85 -3.80
CA TRP A 188 7.66 33.15 -4.03
C TRP A 188 7.79 33.49 -5.53
N ASP A 189 7.12 32.76 -6.42
CA ASP A 189 7.07 33.15 -7.84
C ASP A 189 6.28 34.47 -7.99
N PRO A 190 6.88 35.54 -8.56
CA PRO A 190 6.18 36.82 -8.75
C PRO A 190 5.04 36.73 -9.78
N HIS A 191 5.05 35.74 -10.67
CA HIS A 191 4.01 35.55 -11.69
C HIS A 191 2.79 34.79 -11.17
N ASN A 192 2.85 34.28 -9.94
CA ASN A 192 1.75 33.52 -9.34
C ASN A 192 0.92 34.42 -8.40
N ALA A 193 -0.22 34.90 -8.91
CA ALA A 193 -1.10 35.81 -8.19
C ALA A 193 -1.68 35.20 -6.89
N ASP A 194 -1.94 33.89 -6.85
CA ASP A 194 -2.42 33.21 -5.64
C ASP A 194 -1.30 33.10 -4.60
N ALA A 195 -0.06 32.85 -5.04
CA ALA A 195 1.10 32.86 -4.16
C ALA A 195 1.35 34.25 -3.54
N LEU A 196 1.18 35.32 -4.34
CA LEU A 196 1.26 36.69 -3.84
C LEU A 196 0.24 36.96 -2.73
N LYS A 197 -1.03 36.54 -2.94
CA LYS A 197 -2.08 36.66 -1.92
C LYS A 197 -1.77 35.87 -0.66
N LEU A 198 -1.23 34.65 -0.79
CA LEU A 198 -0.78 33.86 0.35
C LEU A 198 0.30 34.62 1.12
N ARG A 199 1.38 35.08 0.46
CA ARG A 199 2.49 35.80 1.11
C ARG A 199 2.00 37.04 1.86
N ALA A 200 1.11 37.81 1.25
CA ALA A 200 0.49 38.97 1.91
C ALA A 200 -0.24 38.58 3.21
N SER A 201 -1.01 37.47 3.19
CA SER A 201 -1.65 36.94 4.40
C SER A 201 -0.63 36.46 5.44
N LEU A 202 0.46 35.80 5.02
CA LEU A 202 1.51 35.35 5.94
C LEU A 202 2.18 36.54 6.64
N THR A 203 2.55 37.58 5.89
CA THR A 203 3.16 38.79 6.46
C THR A 203 2.21 39.49 7.44
N ALA A 204 0.92 39.58 7.11
CA ALA A 204 -0.07 40.19 7.98
C ALA A 204 -0.27 39.43 9.31
N THR A 205 -0.26 38.09 9.28
CA THR A 205 -0.53 37.26 10.48
C THR A 205 0.71 37.01 11.33
N TYR A 206 1.85 36.69 10.71
CA TYR A 206 3.04 36.21 11.42
C TYR A 206 4.15 37.24 11.51
N GLY A 207 4.19 38.24 10.62
CA GLY A 207 5.29 39.19 10.56
C GLY A 207 6.63 38.49 10.37
N ASP A 208 7.54 38.66 11.33
CA ASP A 208 8.87 38.05 11.34
C ASP A 208 8.90 36.62 11.91
N ARG A 209 7.78 36.11 12.46
CA ARG A 209 7.67 34.79 13.12
C ARG A 209 7.46 33.63 12.14
N ILE A 210 8.05 33.72 10.96
CA ILE A 210 7.99 32.69 9.92
C ILE A 210 9.34 31.99 9.84
N PHE A 211 9.33 30.66 9.97
CA PHE A 211 10.53 29.85 10.00
C PHE A 211 10.43 28.66 9.04
N GLY A 212 11.58 28.19 8.55
CA GLY A 212 11.75 26.90 7.90
C GLY A 212 12.61 25.99 8.78
N LEU A 213 12.21 24.73 8.90
CA LEU A 213 13.03 23.68 9.50
C LEU A 213 13.87 23.03 8.40
N GLU A 214 15.17 23.26 8.42
CA GLU A 214 16.14 22.51 7.62
C GLU A 214 16.54 21.25 8.40
N HIS A 215 16.26 20.07 7.86
CA HIS A 215 16.50 18.80 8.56
C HIS A 215 16.93 17.68 7.62
N ARG A 216 17.60 16.65 8.15
CA ARG A 216 17.89 15.43 7.39
C ARG A 216 16.65 14.55 7.39
N THR A 217 16.34 13.97 6.24
CA THR A 217 15.07 13.30 5.95
C THR A 217 15.22 11.89 5.38
N LEU A 218 16.42 11.50 4.96
CA LEU A 218 16.80 10.13 4.61
C LEU A 218 17.44 9.44 5.82
N THR A 219 18.41 10.09 6.47
CA THR A 219 19.26 9.45 7.47
C THR A 219 18.84 9.67 8.92
N GLU A 220 17.97 10.64 9.18
CA GLU A 220 17.38 10.93 10.50
C GLU A 220 15.89 10.57 10.50
N SER A 221 15.36 10.13 11.64
CA SER A 221 13.93 9.78 11.80
C SER A 221 13.08 11.05 11.97
N PRO A 222 11.76 11.01 11.67
CA PRO A 222 10.88 12.15 11.96
C PRO A 222 10.81 12.49 13.45
N ILE A 223 11.07 11.52 14.34
CA ILE A 223 11.14 11.74 15.80
C ILE A 223 12.33 12.62 16.13
N GLN A 224 13.50 12.34 15.53
CA GLN A 224 14.69 13.21 15.66
C GLN A 224 14.42 14.63 15.16
N ASN A 225 13.79 14.75 14.00
CA ASN A 225 13.48 16.07 13.44
C ASN A 225 12.46 16.86 14.29
N ALA A 226 11.41 16.19 14.79
CA ALA A 226 10.38 16.81 15.63
C ALA A 226 10.96 17.23 16.98
N TYR A 227 11.81 16.39 17.58
CA TYR A 227 12.51 16.71 18.82
C TYR A 227 13.40 17.94 18.66
N ALA A 228 14.21 17.99 17.60
CA ALA A 228 15.08 19.14 17.30
C ALA A 228 14.29 20.45 17.11
N LEU A 229 13.10 20.39 16.50
CA LEU A 229 12.23 21.56 16.38
C LEU A 229 11.63 21.95 17.74
N LEU A 230 11.13 20.98 18.52
CA LEU A 230 10.51 21.22 19.83
C LEU A 230 11.49 21.88 20.83
N GLU A 231 12.77 21.52 20.80
CA GLU A 231 13.78 22.17 21.65
C GLU A 231 13.84 23.68 21.41
N ARG A 232 13.69 24.11 20.16
CA ARG A 232 13.74 25.51 19.72
C ARG A 232 12.44 26.27 19.99
N LEU A 233 11.31 25.60 20.19
CA LEU A 233 10.04 26.28 20.44
C LEU A 233 9.99 26.84 21.88
N PRO A 234 9.44 28.05 22.10
CA PRO A 234 9.19 28.58 23.44
C PRO A 234 8.19 27.72 24.22
N GLU A 235 8.22 27.81 25.55
CA GLU A 235 7.14 27.26 26.38
C GLU A 235 5.82 28.00 26.11
N GLY A 236 4.72 27.25 26.03
CA GLY A 236 3.38 27.77 25.74
C GLY A 236 3.20 28.32 24.32
N ALA A 237 4.15 28.04 23.40
CA ALA A 237 4.09 28.58 22.05
C ALA A 237 2.86 28.11 21.29
N ASP A 238 2.17 29.05 20.64
CA ASP A 238 1.14 28.77 19.65
C ASP A 238 1.80 28.60 18.28
N VAL A 239 1.61 27.44 17.66
CA VAL A 239 2.38 27.01 16.49
C VAL A 239 1.43 26.68 15.34
N HIS A 240 1.68 27.33 14.22
CA HIS A 240 1.09 27.01 12.93
C HIS A 240 2.11 26.25 12.09
N LEU A 241 1.69 25.19 11.42
CA LEU A 241 2.56 24.31 10.65
C LEU A 241 2.12 24.26 9.19
N VAL A 242 3.10 24.36 8.29
CA VAL A 242 2.95 23.99 6.88
C VAL A 242 3.95 22.89 6.60
N SER A 243 3.48 21.76 6.07
CA SER A 243 4.38 20.65 5.76
C SER A 243 4.13 20.08 4.38
N HIS A 244 5.17 19.47 3.83
CA HIS A 244 5.12 18.74 2.58
C HIS A 244 5.68 17.33 2.74
N SER A 245 5.01 16.35 2.14
CA SER A 245 5.50 14.96 2.07
C SER A 245 5.86 14.42 3.46
N ARG A 246 7.01 13.75 3.62
CA ARG A 246 7.54 13.26 4.90
C ARG A 246 7.51 14.29 6.03
N GLY A 247 7.68 15.58 5.72
CA GLY A 247 7.62 16.66 6.71
C GLY A 247 6.30 16.69 7.49
N GLY A 248 5.22 16.16 6.91
CA GLY A 248 3.95 16.03 7.61
C GLY A 248 4.00 15.05 8.78
N LEU A 249 4.87 14.04 8.76
CA LEU A 249 5.07 13.11 9.89
C LEU A 249 5.71 13.83 11.09
N VAL A 250 6.60 14.79 10.83
CA VAL A 250 7.19 15.66 11.86
C VAL A 250 6.11 16.56 12.48
N GLY A 251 5.24 17.14 11.65
CA GLY A 251 4.10 17.93 12.14
C GLY A 251 3.10 17.11 12.95
N GLU A 252 2.78 15.88 12.53
CA GLU A 252 1.93 14.96 13.31
C GLU A 252 2.53 14.64 14.68
N LEU A 253 3.85 14.43 14.77
CA LEU A 253 4.51 14.21 16.06
C LEU A 253 4.37 15.42 17.00
N LEU A 254 4.47 16.65 16.49
CA LEU A 254 4.22 17.86 17.29
C LEU A 254 2.75 17.94 17.75
N CYS A 255 1.79 17.45 16.96
CA CYS A 255 0.38 17.40 17.36
C CYS A 255 0.12 16.48 18.56
N LEU A 256 1.06 15.61 18.98
CA LEU A 256 0.93 14.87 20.24
C LEU A 256 0.82 15.81 21.45
N SER A 257 1.26 17.08 21.34
CA SER A 257 1.13 18.07 22.42
C SER A 257 -0.33 18.30 22.86
N GLY A 258 -1.28 18.13 21.94
CA GLY A 258 -2.72 18.29 22.17
C GLY A 258 -3.43 17.03 22.65
N CYS A 259 -2.71 15.91 22.84
CA CYS A 259 -3.30 14.68 23.36
C CYS A 259 -3.55 14.78 24.87
N ALA A 260 -4.79 14.55 25.29
CA ALA A 260 -5.12 14.44 26.71
C ALA A 260 -4.33 13.28 27.35
N LYS A 261 -3.65 13.54 28.47
CA LYS A 261 -2.91 12.53 29.24
C LYS A 261 -1.87 11.76 28.41
N LEU A 262 -1.17 12.44 27.50
CA LEU A 262 -0.18 11.83 26.60
C LEU A 262 0.77 10.83 27.30
N ALA A 263 1.32 11.19 28.47
CA ALA A 263 2.26 10.35 29.21
C ALA A 263 1.63 9.07 29.81
N GLU A 264 0.31 9.07 30.06
CA GLU A 264 -0.43 7.88 30.50
C GLU A 264 -0.72 6.94 29.32
N VAL A 265 -0.85 7.49 28.09
CA VAL A 265 -1.13 6.71 26.88
C VAL A 265 0.15 6.17 26.25
N LEU A 266 1.17 7.01 26.05
CA LEU A 266 2.49 6.62 25.53
C LEU A 266 3.47 6.31 26.66
N THR A 267 3.17 5.25 27.41
CA THR A 267 4.08 4.73 28.43
C THR A 267 5.34 4.11 27.79
N PRO A 268 6.45 3.97 28.54
CA PRO A 268 7.64 3.28 28.04
C PRO A 268 7.36 1.87 27.48
N LEU A 269 6.46 1.12 28.11
CA LEU A 269 6.04 -0.21 27.64
C LEU A 269 5.28 -0.14 26.32
N GLN A 270 4.39 0.84 26.16
CA GLN A 270 3.64 1.05 24.93
C GLN A 270 4.59 1.40 23.78
N ILE A 271 5.54 2.33 24.01
CA ILE A 271 6.59 2.69 23.07
C ILE A 271 7.44 1.47 22.71
N GLN A 272 7.84 0.66 23.69
CA GLN A 272 8.61 -0.56 23.44
C GLN A 272 7.87 -1.51 22.51
N THR A 273 6.57 -1.70 22.73
CA THR A 273 5.71 -2.58 21.92
C THR A 273 5.61 -2.09 20.47
N PHE A 274 5.44 -0.78 20.24
CA PHE A 274 5.39 -0.23 18.87
C PHE A 274 6.67 -0.39 18.08
N PHE A 275 7.82 -0.50 18.73
CA PHE A 275 9.11 -0.64 18.05
C PHE A 275 9.66 -2.07 18.15
N ALA A 276 8.89 -3.04 18.68
CA ALA A 276 9.35 -4.41 18.90
C ALA A 276 9.38 -5.25 17.61
N VAL A 277 8.53 -4.94 16.62
CA VAL A 277 8.36 -5.78 15.42
C VAL A 277 8.30 -4.90 14.16
N ASP A 278 9.11 -5.23 13.17
CA ASP A 278 8.97 -4.71 11.81
C ASP A 278 7.78 -5.43 11.14
N ARG A 279 6.79 -4.65 10.71
CA ARG A 279 5.55 -5.16 10.11
C ARG A 279 5.37 -4.62 8.69
N SER A 280 6.48 -4.28 8.05
CA SER A 280 6.48 -3.82 6.67
C SER A 280 6.05 -4.93 5.71
N ILE A 281 5.46 -4.51 4.59
CA ILE A 281 5.14 -5.38 3.45
C ILE A 281 6.33 -5.56 2.49
N ALA A 282 7.56 -5.30 2.97
CA ALA A 282 8.78 -5.33 2.18
C ALA A 282 9.01 -6.68 1.46
N PRO A 283 8.79 -7.86 2.09
CA PRO A 283 8.91 -9.15 1.41
C PRO A 283 7.92 -9.30 0.24
N GLN A 284 6.66 -8.87 0.42
CA GLN A 284 5.64 -8.90 -0.63
C GLN A 284 6.01 -7.99 -1.81
N MET A 285 6.78 -6.93 -1.55
CA MET A 285 7.31 -6.02 -2.56
C MET A 285 8.63 -6.48 -3.20
N GLY A 286 9.09 -7.69 -2.85
CA GLY A 286 10.22 -8.37 -3.47
C GLY A 286 11.56 -8.12 -2.79
N LEU A 287 11.59 -7.40 -1.66
CA LEU A 287 12.80 -7.26 -0.85
C LEU A 287 13.11 -8.59 -0.12
N ALA A 288 14.39 -8.92 0.00
CA ALA A 288 14.83 -10.05 0.82
C ALA A 288 14.66 -9.69 2.32
N PRO A 289 14.69 -10.67 3.24
CA PRO A 289 14.96 -10.39 4.65
C PRO A 289 16.29 -9.62 4.79
N LEU A 290 16.36 -8.77 5.81
CA LEU A 290 17.59 -8.06 6.13
C LEU A 290 18.69 -9.06 6.49
N SER A 291 19.93 -8.81 6.08
CA SER A 291 21.09 -9.51 6.63
C SER A 291 21.22 -9.25 8.13
N ALA A 292 21.91 -10.12 8.86
CA ALA A 292 22.11 -9.95 10.31
C ALA A 292 22.73 -8.58 10.69
N ALA A 293 23.59 -8.02 9.82
CA ALA A 293 24.19 -6.70 10.02
C ALA A 293 23.18 -5.57 9.83
N GLU A 294 22.36 -5.64 8.76
CA GLU A 294 21.31 -4.66 8.48
C GLU A 294 20.20 -4.71 9.54
N GLU A 295 19.79 -5.91 9.95
CA GLU A 295 18.85 -6.13 11.04
C GLU A 295 19.36 -5.51 12.34
N LYS A 296 20.64 -5.72 12.69
CA LYS A 296 21.28 -5.12 13.85
C LYS A 296 21.28 -3.59 13.76
N ALA A 297 21.61 -3.02 12.60
CA ALA A 297 21.62 -1.58 12.38
C ALA A 297 20.21 -0.96 12.53
N ARG A 298 19.21 -1.58 11.91
CA ARG A 298 17.79 -1.20 11.99
C ARG A 298 17.26 -1.30 13.43
N ASN A 299 17.61 -2.36 14.16
CA ASN A 299 17.23 -2.53 15.57
C ASN A 299 17.90 -1.47 16.48
N ALA A 300 19.14 -1.09 16.20
CA ALA A 300 19.83 -0.02 16.91
C ALA A 300 19.16 1.34 16.65
N ALA A 301 18.77 1.63 15.42
CA ALA A 301 18.00 2.84 15.09
C ALA A 301 16.66 2.89 15.83
N TYR A 302 15.91 1.79 15.88
CA TYR A 302 14.68 1.69 16.66
C TYR A 302 14.90 1.88 18.16
N ALA A 303 16.00 1.35 18.70
CA ALA A 303 16.34 1.59 20.10
C ALA A 303 16.57 3.07 20.40
N ALA A 304 17.29 3.78 19.53
CA ALA A 304 17.51 5.21 19.65
C ALA A 304 16.19 6.01 19.53
N ASP A 305 15.32 5.66 18.59
CA ASP A 305 14.02 6.32 18.41
C ASP A 305 13.09 6.09 19.60
N ARG A 306 13.08 4.89 20.21
CA ARG A 306 12.31 4.63 21.44
C ARG A 306 12.74 5.55 22.59
N GLU A 307 14.05 5.64 22.83
CA GLU A 307 14.59 6.49 23.88
C GLU A 307 14.24 7.96 23.61
N LEU A 308 14.42 8.40 22.37
CA LEU A 308 14.13 9.77 21.99
C LEU A 308 12.65 10.11 22.07
N LEU A 309 11.76 9.19 21.70
CA LEU A 309 10.32 9.39 21.83
C LEU A 309 9.91 9.55 23.30
N GLY A 310 10.52 8.81 24.23
CA GLY A 310 10.33 9.01 25.66
C GLY A 310 10.76 10.41 26.12
N LYS A 311 11.92 10.89 25.67
CA LYS A 311 12.39 12.28 25.92
C LYS A 311 11.45 13.31 25.29
N PHE A 312 10.96 13.05 24.09
CA PHE A 312 10.05 13.91 23.36
C PHE A 312 8.71 14.07 24.07
N VAL A 313 8.11 12.98 24.56
CA VAL A 313 6.87 13.02 25.36
C VAL A 313 7.05 13.86 26.62
N THR A 314 8.17 13.68 27.34
CA THR A 314 8.49 14.51 28.51
C THR A 314 8.63 15.99 28.13
N LEU A 315 9.38 16.29 27.06
CA LEU A 315 9.61 17.65 26.60
C LEU A 315 8.31 18.33 26.15
N LEU A 316 7.39 17.61 25.50
CA LEU A 316 6.06 18.12 25.16
C LEU A 316 5.27 18.52 26.41
N GLY A 317 5.32 17.71 27.46
CA GLY A 317 4.68 18.01 28.75
C GLY A 317 5.24 19.25 29.45
N THR A 318 6.54 19.53 29.27
CA THR A 318 7.17 20.76 29.77
C THR A 318 6.86 21.96 28.88
N LYS A 319 7.06 21.84 27.56
CA LYS A 319 6.91 22.95 26.61
C LYS A 319 5.46 23.37 26.42
N LYS A 320 4.49 22.47 26.55
CA LYS A 320 3.05 22.75 26.43
C LYS A 320 2.70 23.59 25.20
N ILE A 321 3.34 23.29 24.06
CA ILE A 321 3.03 23.98 22.80
C ILE A 321 1.60 23.65 22.36
N ARG A 322 0.97 24.57 21.64
CA ARG A 322 -0.33 24.37 21.00
C ARG A 322 -0.15 24.37 19.50
N VAL A 323 -0.56 23.30 18.83
CA VAL A 323 -0.63 23.27 17.35
C VAL A 323 -2.03 23.67 16.92
N SER A 324 -2.28 24.97 16.74
CA SER A 324 -3.61 25.53 16.47
C SER A 324 -3.99 25.57 14.98
N ARG A 325 -3.02 25.41 14.07
CA ARG A 325 -3.24 25.26 12.62
C ARG A 325 -2.19 24.34 12.03
N PHE A 326 -2.61 23.29 11.33
CA PHE A 326 -1.70 22.43 10.58
C PHE A 326 -2.18 22.21 9.15
N ALA A 327 -1.54 22.88 8.19
CA ALA A 327 -1.70 22.63 6.76
C ALA A 327 -0.73 21.52 6.32
N ARG A 328 -1.27 20.33 6.07
CA ARG A 328 -0.48 19.13 5.73
C ARG A 328 -0.68 18.76 4.27
N VAL A 329 0.37 18.89 3.47
CA VAL A 329 0.31 18.68 2.01
C VAL A 329 1.02 17.39 1.63
N ALA A 330 0.30 16.48 0.96
CA ALA A 330 0.87 15.25 0.39
C ALA A 330 1.65 14.35 1.36
N CYS A 331 1.32 14.37 2.66
CA CYS A 331 2.02 13.57 3.67
C CYS A 331 1.71 12.08 3.50
N PRO A 332 2.71 11.18 3.48
CA PRO A 332 2.48 9.73 3.55
C PRO A 332 2.11 9.32 4.98
N ALA A 333 0.97 9.80 5.50
CA ALA A 333 0.61 9.65 6.91
C ALA A 333 0.35 8.19 7.30
N ARG A 334 -0.05 7.33 6.36
CA ARG A 334 -0.12 5.84 6.51
C ARG A 334 1.03 5.12 5.79
N GLY A 335 2.06 5.87 5.38
CA GLY A 335 3.16 5.42 4.54
C GLY A 335 2.84 5.45 3.04
N THR A 336 3.83 5.14 2.21
CA THR A 336 3.67 4.97 0.76
C THR A 336 4.28 3.64 0.33
N THR A 337 3.54 2.87 -0.46
CA THR A 337 4.01 1.60 -1.01
C THR A 337 5.25 1.78 -1.90
N LEU A 338 5.45 2.96 -2.48
CA LEU A 338 6.65 3.26 -3.28
C LEU A 338 7.94 3.17 -2.45
N ALA A 339 7.88 3.53 -1.16
CA ALA A 339 9.03 3.45 -0.24
C ALA A 339 9.27 2.03 0.33
N SER A 340 8.33 1.10 0.12
CA SER A 340 8.38 -0.27 0.63
C SER A 340 9.07 -1.27 -0.30
N GLY A 341 9.38 -0.85 -1.53
CA GLY A 341 10.08 -1.65 -2.52
C GLY A 341 11.55 -1.25 -2.66
N ARG A 342 12.05 -1.32 -3.89
CA ARG A 342 13.44 -0.98 -4.23
C ARG A 342 13.72 0.53 -4.09
N LEU A 343 14.65 0.88 -3.20
CA LEU A 343 15.02 2.26 -2.88
C LEU A 343 15.55 3.03 -4.11
N ASP A 344 16.33 2.38 -4.96
CA ASP A 344 16.86 2.94 -6.21
C ASP A 344 15.76 3.34 -7.19
N ARG A 345 14.69 2.53 -7.30
CA ARG A 345 13.54 2.85 -8.15
C ARG A 345 12.77 4.04 -7.62
N TRP A 346 12.49 4.04 -6.31
CA TRP A 346 11.79 5.14 -5.67
C TRP A 346 12.54 6.47 -5.83
N LEU A 347 13.85 6.49 -5.57
CA LEU A 347 14.68 7.69 -5.74
C LEU A 347 14.74 8.15 -7.20
N SER A 348 14.78 7.23 -8.16
CA SER A 348 14.72 7.55 -9.60
C SER A 348 13.39 8.22 -9.98
N VAL A 349 12.26 7.73 -9.46
CA VAL A 349 10.93 8.34 -9.66
C VAL A 349 10.87 9.74 -9.05
N LEU A 350 11.32 9.89 -7.79
CA LEU A 350 11.35 11.19 -7.11
C LEU A 350 12.21 12.21 -7.87
N ASP A 351 13.41 11.82 -8.31
CA ASP A 351 14.33 12.70 -9.01
C ASP A 351 13.76 13.19 -10.34
N TYR A 352 13.16 12.29 -11.12
CA TYR A 352 12.50 12.63 -12.38
C TYR A 352 11.32 13.59 -12.18
N LEU A 353 10.44 13.30 -11.22
CA LEU A 353 9.25 14.11 -10.95
C LEU A 353 9.61 15.50 -10.42
N SER A 354 10.61 15.59 -9.55
CA SER A 354 11.16 16.86 -9.07
C SER A 354 11.80 17.65 -10.21
N TYR A 355 12.63 17.02 -11.04
CA TYR A 355 13.29 17.70 -12.16
C TYR A 355 12.28 18.27 -13.17
N THR A 356 11.29 17.48 -13.56
CA THR A 356 10.25 17.90 -14.51
C THR A 356 9.31 18.97 -13.94
N SER A 357 9.06 18.96 -12.64
CA SER A 357 8.11 19.89 -12.00
C SER A 357 8.76 21.18 -11.50
N LEU A 358 9.99 21.10 -10.98
CA LEU A 358 10.68 22.19 -10.28
C LEU A 358 11.92 22.70 -11.03
N GLY A 359 12.41 21.95 -12.03
CA GLY A 359 13.65 22.26 -12.77
C GLY A 359 14.92 21.73 -12.10
N ASN A 360 14.81 21.07 -10.94
CA ASN A 360 15.92 20.47 -10.21
C ASN A 360 15.53 19.09 -9.65
N GLY A 361 16.43 18.12 -9.72
CA GLY A 361 16.20 16.77 -9.20
C GLY A 361 16.46 16.65 -7.69
N VAL A 362 15.78 15.73 -7.02
CA VAL A 362 15.97 15.39 -5.60
C VAL A 362 17.40 14.90 -5.34
N ILE A 363 18.03 14.21 -6.28
CA ILE A 363 19.41 13.72 -6.17
C ILE A 363 20.39 14.81 -6.63
N GLY A 364 19.96 15.72 -7.52
CA GLY A 364 20.72 16.92 -7.89
C GLY A 364 22.16 16.65 -8.35
N GLY A 365 22.36 15.57 -9.11
CA GLY A 365 23.67 15.16 -9.62
C GLY A 365 24.55 14.38 -8.63
N ALA A 366 24.05 13.97 -7.46
CA ALA A 366 24.76 13.09 -6.52
C ALA A 366 24.80 11.63 -7.01
N VAL A 367 25.46 11.43 -8.16
CA VAL A 367 25.61 10.12 -8.80
C VAL A 367 26.31 9.12 -7.88
N ASP A 368 27.29 9.54 -7.07
CA ASP A 368 27.98 8.65 -6.12
C ASP A 368 27.04 8.04 -5.08
N PHE A 369 26.04 8.81 -4.61
CA PHE A 369 25.03 8.30 -3.68
C PHE A 369 24.15 7.26 -4.37
N MET A 370 23.65 7.55 -5.58
CA MET A 370 22.87 6.58 -6.34
C MET A 370 23.66 5.32 -6.69
N GLN A 371 24.93 5.46 -7.05
CA GLN A 371 25.82 4.34 -7.28
C GLN A 371 25.93 3.46 -6.03
N ALA A 372 26.08 4.05 -4.84
CA ALA A 372 26.13 3.29 -3.60
C ALA A 372 24.80 2.58 -3.32
N ILE A 373 23.65 3.27 -3.42
CA ILE A 373 22.33 2.66 -3.24
C ILE A 373 22.11 1.46 -4.17
N VAL A 374 22.46 1.63 -5.44
CA VAL A 374 22.27 0.61 -6.48
C VAL A 374 23.26 -0.53 -6.32
N ALA A 375 24.54 -0.25 -6.09
CA ALA A 375 25.58 -1.26 -5.96
C ALA A 375 25.41 -2.10 -4.68
N GLU A 376 25.17 -1.45 -3.54
CA GLU A 376 24.96 -2.10 -2.23
C GLU A 376 23.56 -2.73 -2.11
N ARG A 377 22.65 -2.49 -3.07
CA ARG A 377 21.22 -2.87 -2.98
C ARG A 377 20.59 -2.44 -1.66
N THR A 378 20.88 -1.20 -1.25
CA THR A 378 20.50 -0.69 0.07
C THR A 378 19.01 -0.86 0.34
N ASP A 379 18.70 -1.57 1.43
CA ASP A 379 17.32 -1.75 1.85
C ASP A 379 16.76 -0.46 2.50
N PRO A 380 15.58 0.03 2.08
CA PRO A 380 15.00 1.27 2.63
C PRO A 380 14.75 1.20 4.14
N ARG A 381 14.62 0.00 4.73
CA ARG A 381 14.43 -0.21 6.18
C ARG A 381 15.67 0.14 7.01
N THR A 382 16.83 0.32 6.38
CA THR A 382 18.08 0.69 7.07
C THR A 382 18.31 2.21 7.15
N LEU A 383 17.46 3.00 6.50
CA LEU A 383 17.51 4.47 6.52
C LEU A 383 16.33 5.01 7.34
N PRO A 384 16.53 5.48 8.59
CA PRO A 384 15.43 5.82 9.50
C PRO A 384 14.42 6.84 8.96
N GLY A 385 14.89 7.76 8.11
CA GLY A 385 14.02 8.75 7.48
C GLY A 385 13.13 8.17 6.38
N VAL A 386 13.61 7.15 5.66
CA VAL A 386 12.85 6.42 4.63
C VAL A 386 11.95 5.37 5.26
N GLU A 387 12.47 4.60 6.22
CA GLU A 387 11.74 3.57 6.96
C GLU A 387 10.45 4.12 7.55
N ALA A 388 10.50 5.34 8.12
CA ALA A 388 9.34 5.99 8.69
C ALA A 388 8.17 6.23 7.70
N MET A 389 8.41 6.18 6.38
CA MET A 389 7.39 6.30 5.34
C MET A 389 6.93 4.94 4.78
N ILE A 390 7.50 3.82 5.24
CA ILE A 390 7.04 2.48 4.87
C ILE A 390 5.71 2.22 5.61
N PRO A 391 4.61 1.87 4.91
CA PRO A 391 3.40 1.41 5.56
C PRO A 391 3.71 0.27 6.54
N GLY A 392 3.19 0.41 7.76
CA GLY A 392 3.43 -0.55 8.82
C GLY A 392 4.73 -0.32 9.58
N SER A 393 5.51 0.73 9.29
CA SER A 393 6.62 1.18 10.15
C SER A 393 6.17 1.49 11.58
N ALA A 394 7.11 1.49 12.53
CA ALA A 394 6.80 1.80 13.93
C ALA A 394 6.09 3.16 14.07
N LEU A 395 6.56 4.18 13.34
CA LEU A 395 5.98 5.51 13.37
C LEU A 395 4.58 5.57 12.73
N THR A 396 4.39 4.98 11.55
CA THR A 396 3.06 5.02 10.89
C THR A 396 2.01 4.33 11.74
N ARG A 397 2.35 3.22 12.40
CA ARG A 397 1.45 2.55 13.35
C ARG A 397 1.15 3.42 14.57
N LEU A 398 2.16 4.05 15.18
CA LEU A 398 1.95 4.95 16.31
C LEU A 398 0.97 6.07 15.96
N LEU A 399 1.10 6.66 14.77
CA LEU A 399 0.28 7.79 14.35
C LEU A 399 -1.16 7.38 13.95
N ASN A 400 -1.42 6.14 13.56
CA ASN A 400 -2.72 5.76 12.98
C ASN A 400 -3.54 4.78 13.84
N SER A 401 -2.90 4.08 14.79
CA SER A 401 -3.53 2.89 15.41
C SER A 401 -4.03 3.09 16.85
N LEU A 402 -3.82 4.26 17.46
CA LEU A 402 -4.25 4.54 18.84
C LEU A 402 -5.35 5.60 18.92
N PRO A 403 -6.63 5.20 19.07
CA PRO A 403 -7.73 6.15 19.32
C PRO A 403 -7.52 7.03 20.55
N ALA A 404 -6.81 6.52 21.56
CA ALA A 404 -6.49 7.26 22.79
C ALA A 404 -5.53 8.45 22.57
N LEU A 405 -4.82 8.51 21.43
CA LEU A 405 -4.02 9.68 21.03
C LEU A 405 -4.83 10.71 20.26
N ALA A 406 -6.11 10.87 20.62
CA ALA A 406 -6.94 11.92 20.06
C ALA A 406 -6.41 13.28 20.50
N THR A 407 -6.05 14.12 19.53
CA THR A 407 -5.49 15.45 19.75
C THR A 407 -6.48 16.55 19.38
N ASP A 408 -6.41 17.67 20.10
CA ASP A 408 -7.15 18.90 19.79
C ASP A 408 -6.50 19.75 18.68
N ALA A 409 -5.33 19.31 18.17
CA ALA A 409 -4.63 19.98 17.08
C ALA A 409 -5.46 20.02 15.79
N ASP A 410 -5.59 21.21 15.22
CA ASP A 410 -6.43 21.47 14.05
C ASP A 410 -5.70 21.14 12.73
N LEU A 411 -6.25 20.21 11.96
CA LEU A 411 -5.62 19.65 10.76
C LEU A 411 -6.43 19.95 9.49
N SER A 412 -5.79 20.56 8.50
CA SER A 412 -6.27 20.71 7.14
C SER A 412 -5.33 20.01 6.15
N VAL A 413 -5.82 18.96 5.51
CA VAL A 413 -5.08 18.16 4.54
C VAL A 413 -5.32 18.64 3.12
N ILE A 414 -4.25 18.85 2.36
CA ILE A 414 -4.30 19.03 0.91
C ILE A 414 -3.74 17.74 0.30
N ALA A 415 -4.64 16.94 -0.26
CA ALA A 415 -4.33 15.71 -0.96
C ALA A 415 -4.40 15.92 -2.47
N GLY A 416 -3.77 15.05 -3.24
CA GLY A 416 -3.81 15.11 -4.70
C GLY A 416 -4.16 13.77 -5.32
N ASP A 417 -4.71 13.85 -6.52
CA ASP A 417 -5.08 12.73 -7.36
C ASP A 417 -4.87 13.13 -8.84
N ILE A 418 -3.93 12.45 -9.49
CA ILE A 418 -3.58 12.72 -10.89
C ILE A 418 -4.55 11.99 -11.83
N GLU A 419 -5.19 12.73 -12.73
CA GLU A 419 -6.06 12.14 -13.75
C GLU A 419 -5.29 11.79 -15.04
N GLY A 420 -5.68 10.69 -15.69
CA GLY A 420 -5.04 10.19 -16.91
C GLY A 420 -5.04 11.24 -18.04
N GLY A 421 -3.86 11.47 -18.64
CA GLY A 421 -3.68 12.44 -19.72
C GLY A 421 -2.28 13.06 -19.78
N ASP A 422 -1.48 12.94 -18.71
CA ASP A 422 -0.11 13.46 -18.66
C ASP A 422 0.92 12.47 -19.23
N SER A 423 1.92 12.98 -19.96
CA SER A 423 3.06 12.20 -20.46
C SER A 423 3.88 11.59 -19.30
N LEU A 424 3.90 12.24 -18.14
CA LEU A 424 4.58 11.74 -16.93
C LEU A 424 3.93 10.46 -16.41
N TRP A 425 2.60 10.41 -16.39
CA TRP A 425 1.81 9.24 -15.97
C TRP A 425 2.12 8.01 -16.81
N ASN A 426 2.11 8.16 -18.13
CA ASN A 426 2.41 7.06 -19.05
C ASN A 426 3.86 6.57 -18.95
N SER A 427 4.78 7.47 -18.63
CA SER A 427 6.20 7.14 -18.46
C SER A 427 6.45 6.29 -17.20
N LEU A 428 5.69 6.53 -16.14
CA LEU A 428 5.87 5.86 -14.86
C LEU A 428 5.18 4.49 -14.78
N LYS A 429 4.08 4.27 -15.53
CA LYS A 429 3.41 2.95 -15.65
C LYS A 429 4.36 1.82 -16.02
N VAL A 430 5.39 2.13 -16.82
CA VAL A 430 6.38 1.15 -17.31
C VAL A 430 7.29 0.61 -16.19
N LEU A 431 7.39 1.30 -15.04
CA LEU A 431 8.29 0.93 -13.94
C LEU A 431 7.60 0.25 -12.77
N ALA A 432 6.28 0.29 -12.69
CA ALA A 432 5.56 -0.25 -11.54
C ALA A 432 5.00 -1.64 -11.79
N THR A 433 5.05 -2.43 -10.73
CA THR A 433 4.12 -3.52 -10.51
C THR A 433 2.72 -2.94 -10.28
N ASP A 434 1.69 -3.64 -10.75
CA ASP A 434 0.25 -3.26 -10.67
C ASP A 434 -0.27 -2.86 -9.26
N TRP A 435 0.54 -3.01 -8.20
CA TRP A 435 0.22 -2.63 -6.83
C TRP A 435 0.15 -1.12 -6.59
N PHE A 436 0.96 -0.31 -7.29
CA PHE A 436 1.10 1.12 -6.99
C PHE A 436 0.06 2.01 -7.70
N TYR A 437 -0.34 1.66 -8.92
CA TYR A 437 -1.12 2.56 -9.80
C TYR A 437 -2.61 2.22 -9.92
N LYS A 438 -3.14 1.36 -9.05
CA LYS A 438 -4.58 1.00 -9.06
C LYS A 438 -5.45 1.97 -8.25
N ASN A 439 -4.88 2.79 -7.37
CA ASN A 439 -5.63 3.70 -6.49
C ASN A 439 -5.32 5.18 -6.83
N GLU A 440 -6.18 6.09 -6.39
CA GLU A 440 -5.93 7.55 -6.46
C GLU A 440 -4.61 7.91 -5.75
N HIS A 441 -3.76 8.72 -6.38
CA HIS A 441 -2.45 9.12 -5.86
C HIS A 441 -1.90 10.38 -6.56
N ASP A 442 -0.81 10.93 -6.04
CA ASP A 442 -0.10 12.06 -6.67
C ASP A 442 1.23 11.68 -7.37
N LEU A 443 1.35 10.42 -7.80
CA LEU A 443 2.54 9.73 -8.34
C LEU A 443 3.57 9.28 -7.31
N VAL A 444 3.45 9.70 -6.04
CA VAL A 444 4.39 9.31 -4.98
C VAL A 444 3.66 8.74 -3.77
N VAL A 445 2.50 9.29 -3.42
CA VAL A 445 1.73 8.91 -2.24
C VAL A 445 0.28 8.64 -2.63
N ASP A 446 -0.27 7.55 -2.10
CA ASP A 446 -1.69 7.22 -2.24
C ASP A 446 -2.56 8.28 -1.55
N THR A 447 -3.62 8.76 -2.20
CA THR A 447 -4.52 9.79 -1.66
C THR A 447 -5.12 9.35 -0.32
N ALA A 448 -5.50 8.07 -0.19
CA ALA A 448 -6.02 7.50 1.05
C ALA A 448 -4.99 7.47 2.20
N SER A 449 -3.69 7.42 1.86
CA SER A 449 -2.61 7.54 2.86
C SER A 449 -2.52 8.96 3.40
N MET A 450 -2.71 9.98 2.55
CA MET A 450 -2.66 11.40 2.94
C MET A 450 -3.71 11.79 3.98
N LEU A 451 -4.82 11.06 4.04
CA LEU A 451 -5.91 11.30 4.98
C LEU A 451 -5.71 10.65 6.37
N GLY A 452 -4.61 9.92 6.59
CA GLY A 452 -4.30 9.29 7.88
C GLY A 452 -3.67 10.21 8.93
N GLY A 453 -2.93 9.65 9.89
CA GLY A 453 -2.32 10.37 11.01
C GLY A 453 -3.18 10.32 12.27
N LEU A 454 -2.80 11.11 13.29
CA LEU A 454 -3.42 11.02 14.62
C LEU A 454 -4.93 11.31 14.55
N PRO A 455 -5.75 10.61 15.35
CA PRO A 455 -7.16 10.95 15.44
C PRO A 455 -7.30 12.39 15.96
N ARG A 456 -8.22 13.15 15.37
CA ARG A 456 -8.58 14.48 15.86
C ARG A 456 -9.89 14.42 16.61
N LEU A 457 -10.05 15.28 17.62
CA LEU A 457 -11.35 15.52 18.24
C LEU A 457 -12.37 16.00 17.18
N ALA A 458 -13.67 15.88 17.47
CA ALA A 458 -14.73 16.12 16.49
C ALA A 458 -14.54 17.44 15.71
N SER A 459 -14.65 17.38 14.39
CA SER A 459 -14.40 18.48 13.44
C SER A 459 -12.95 18.96 13.33
N GLY A 460 -12.00 18.41 14.09
CA GLY A 460 -10.58 18.81 14.09
C GLY A 460 -9.77 18.37 12.86
N ALA A 461 -10.29 17.48 12.01
CA ALA A 461 -9.64 17.03 10.78
C ALA A 461 -10.50 17.29 9.55
N ARG A 462 -9.90 17.87 8.52
CA ARG A 462 -10.57 18.18 7.24
C ARG A 462 -9.62 18.05 6.06
N TYR A 463 -10.16 17.86 4.85
CA TYR A 463 -9.37 17.68 3.63
C TYR A 463 -9.98 18.35 2.38
N ARG A 464 -9.10 18.64 1.43
CA ARG A 464 -9.42 18.91 0.03
C ARG A 464 -8.54 18.04 -0.85
N LYS A 465 -9.08 17.67 -2.01
CA LYS A 465 -8.40 16.84 -3.02
C LYS A 465 -8.21 17.68 -4.28
N ASP A 466 -6.97 17.98 -4.64
CA ASP A 466 -6.58 18.58 -5.93
C ASP A 466 -6.68 17.48 -7.00
N GLN A 467 -7.53 17.65 -8.00
CA GLN A 467 -7.75 16.65 -9.05
C GLN A 467 -7.46 17.24 -10.42
N GLY A 468 -6.69 16.51 -11.23
CA GLY A 468 -6.54 16.83 -12.65
C GLY A 468 -5.19 16.43 -13.24
N ALA A 469 -5.05 16.60 -14.55
CA ALA A 469 -3.90 16.15 -15.33
C ALA A 469 -2.56 16.81 -14.97
N LYS A 470 -2.55 17.94 -14.24
CA LYS A 470 -1.34 18.65 -13.81
C LYS A 470 -1.05 18.48 -12.31
N VAL A 471 -1.83 17.66 -11.60
CA VAL A 471 -1.63 17.40 -10.19
C VAL A 471 -0.54 16.35 -10.03
N ASN A 472 0.49 16.67 -9.26
CA ASN A 472 1.49 15.70 -8.85
C ASN A 472 2.17 16.15 -7.55
N HIS A 473 2.96 15.24 -6.97
CA HIS A 473 3.61 15.41 -5.67
C HIS A 473 4.38 16.73 -5.47
N PHE A 474 4.91 17.32 -6.54
CA PHE A 474 5.79 18.51 -6.49
C PHE A 474 5.10 19.80 -6.94
N ARG A 475 3.82 19.76 -7.35
CA ARG A 475 3.12 20.90 -7.95
C ARG A 475 2.14 21.62 -7.04
N TYR A 476 1.87 21.13 -5.83
CA TYR A 476 0.91 21.76 -4.90
C TYR A 476 1.23 23.23 -4.59
N PHE A 477 2.51 23.59 -4.48
CA PHE A 477 2.94 24.97 -4.23
C PHE A 477 3.11 25.81 -5.51
N THR A 478 2.70 25.27 -6.66
CA THR A 478 2.60 25.96 -7.95
C THR A 478 1.14 26.12 -8.36
N ASN A 479 0.31 25.11 -8.12
CA ASN A 479 -1.11 25.09 -8.48
C ASN A 479 -1.90 26.13 -7.66
N GLY A 480 -2.52 27.09 -8.33
CA GLY A 480 -3.26 28.17 -7.67
C GLY A 480 -4.37 27.69 -6.73
N GLN A 481 -5.07 26.60 -7.07
CA GLN A 481 -6.09 26.01 -6.21
C GLN A 481 -5.51 25.48 -4.90
N SER A 482 -4.44 24.68 -4.97
CA SER A 482 -3.72 24.17 -3.79
C SER A 482 -3.17 25.31 -2.91
N ILE A 483 -2.63 26.38 -3.52
CA ILE A 483 -2.15 27.56 -2.79
C ILE A 483 -3.30 28.30 -2.09
N ASN A 484 -4.46 28.42 -2.74
CA ASN A 484 -5.64 29.03 -2.14
C ASN A 484 -6.17 28.23 -0.95
N TRP A 485 -6.15 26.89 -1.03
CA TRP A 485 -6.48 26.04 0.12
C TRP A 485 -5.44 26.13 1.23
N LEU A 486 -4.15 26.24 0.90
CA LEU A 486 -3.10 26.47 1.89
C LEU A 486 -3.34 27.79 2.65
N ARG A 487 -3.70 28.86 1.93
CA ARG A 487 -4.07 30.14 2.55
C ARG A 487 -5.28 29.98 3.47
N ALA A 488 -6.35 29.34 2.99
CA ALA A 488 -7.55 29.10 3.78
C ALA A 488 -7.28 28.23 5.03
N ALA A 489 -6.43 27.21 4.92
CA ALA A 489 -6.00 26.39 6.04
C ALA A 489 -5.28 27.20 7.13
N LEU A 490 -4.60 28.29 6.78
CA LEU A 490 -3.92 29.14 7.77
C LEU A 490 -4.79 30.30 8.26
N SER A 491 -5.72 30.81 7.46
CA SER A 491 -6.46 32.05 7.75
C SER A 491 -7.91 31.87 8.19
N ARG A 492 -8.51 30.68 8.04
CA ARG A 492 -9.93 30.45 8.39
C ARG A 492 -10.18 30.62 9.89
N GLY A 493 -11.42 31.00 10.24
CA GLY A 493 -11.90 30.97 11.62
C GLY A 493 -12.01 29.54 12.18
N ASP A 494 -11.95 29.38 13.50
CA ASP A 494 -12.00 28.06 14.16
C ASP A 494 -13.27 27.26 13.83
N GLN A 495 -14.39 27.97 13.65
CA GLN A 495 -15.69 27.38 13.31
C GLN A 495 -15.92 27.23 11.80
N GLU A 496 -14.99 27.70 10.98
CA GLU A 496 -15.11 27.67 9.53
C GLU A 496 -14.43 26.43 8.95
N SER A 497 -15.08 25.83 7.95
CA SER A 497 -14.45 24.76 7.19
C SER A 497 -13.33 25.28 6.29
N GLY A 498 -13.30 26.58 5.96
CA GLY A 498 -12.39 27.16 4.97
C GLY A 498 -12.59 26.56 3.58
N GLY A 499 -13.77 25.97 3.33
CA GLY A 499 -13.99 25.13 2.17
C GLY A 499 -13.13 23.87 2.22
N PHE A 500 -13.15 23.11 3.31
CA PHE A 500 -12.64 21.73 3.40
C PHE A 500 -13.78 20.77 3.74
N LEU A 501 -13.64 19.48 3.41
CA LEU A 501 -14.58 18.42 3.81
C LEU A 501 -14.08 17.77 5.11
N PRO A 502 -14.95 17.35 6.03
CA PRO A 502 -14.51 16.60 7.20
C PRO A 502 -13.84 15.27 6.78
N ILE A 503 -12.80 14.87 7.50
CA ILE A 503 -12.28 13.50 7.43
C ILE A 503 -13.10 12.69 8.45
N GLU A 504 -14.03 11.85 7.99
CA GLU A 504 -14.84 11.02 8.87
C GLU A 504 -13.97 9.95 9.57
N THR A 505 -13.91 9.95 10.89
CA THR A 505 -13.11 9.00 11.69
C THR A 505 -13.86 7.70 12.07
N SER A 506 -15.13 7.55 11.68
CA SER A 506 -15.84 6.26 11.61
C SER A 506 -17.23 6.43 10.95
N PRO A 507 -17.64 5.54 10.04
CA PRO A 507 -19.04 5.39 9.72
C PRO A 507 -19.74 4.85 10.98
N LYS A 508 -20.72 5.58 11.52
CA LYS A 508 -21.68 4.97 12.45
C LYS A 508 -22.38 3.87 11.66
N SER A 509 -22.17 2.61 12.05
CA SER A 509 -22.80 1.47 11.39
C SER A 509 -24.31 1.67 11.34
N ARG A 510 -24.88 1.58 10.13
CA ARG A 510 -26.32 1.60 9.87
C ARG A 510 -26.95 0.21 10.13
N ALA A 511 -26.16 -0.69 10.73
CA ALA A 511 -26.44 -2.08 11.11
C ALA A 511 -27.76 -2.36 11.83
N SER A 512 -28.53 -1.35 12.25
CA SER A 512 -29.85 -1.55 12.86
C SER A 512 -31.03 -1.64 11.87
N ARG A 513 -30.82 -1.60 10.54
CA ARG A 513 -31.94 -1.60 9.57
C ARG A 513 -32.30 -2.94 8.91
N PHE A 514 -31.43 -3.95 8.97
CA PHE A 514 -31.70 -5.22 8.27
C PHE A 514 -32.64 -6.15 9.03
N PHE A 515 -32.83 -5.94 10.33
CA PHE A 515 -33.85 -6.66 11.08
C PHE A 515 -35.18 -5.89 11.02
N ARG A 516 -36.08 -6.43 10.20
CA ARG A 516 -37.55 -6.34 10.36
C ARG A 516 -38.19 -5.04 9.89
N ARG A 517 -38.55 -5.02 8.60
CA ARG A 517 -39.77 -4.33 8.13
C ARG A 517 -40.72 -5.34 7.51
N LYS A 518 -41.40 -6.14 8.36
CA LYS A 518 -42.66 -6.78 7.94
C LYS A 518 -43.64 -5.65 7.64
N ARG A 519 -43.89 -5.35 6.36
CA ARG A 519 -45.16 -4.71 6.00
C ARG A 519 -46.21 -5.79 6.19
N ALA A 520 -47.10 -5.59 7.16
CA ALA A 520 -48.09 -6.59 7.57
C ALA A 520 -49.22 -6.79 6.53
N ASP A 521 -49.23 -6.07 5.40
CA ASP A 521 -50.37 -6.01 4.46
C ASP A 521 -50.02 -6.13 2.96
N SER A 522 -48.83 -6.63 2.57
CA SER A 522 -48.53 -6.84 1.15
C SER A 522 -48.75 -8.28 0.70
N ALA A 523 -49.25 -8.44 -0.54
CA ALA A 523 -49.34 -9.73 -1.23
C ALA A 523 -48.02 -10.53 -1.14
N PRO A 524 -48.06 -11.87 -1.14
CA PRO A 524 -46.87 -12.71 -1.06
C PRO A 524 -45.85 -12.37 -2.15
N ARG A 525 -44.57 -12.23 -1.76
CA ARG A 525 -43.46 -11.91 -2.66
C ARG A 525 -42.51 -13.09 -2.79
N PRO A 526 -41.75 -13.19 -3.91
CA PRO A 526 -40.60 -14.06 -4.01
C PRO A 526 -39.64 -13.91 -2.83
N ILE A 527 -39.09 -15.03 -2.35
CA ILE A 527 -38.10 -15.02 -1.28
C ILE A 527 -36.71 -14.99 -1.90
N ALA A 528 -35.85 -14.07 -1.48
CA ALA A 528 -34.44 -14.04 -1.85
C ALA A 528 -33.58 -14.32 -0.62
N VAL A 529 -32.73 -15.34 -0.67
CA VAL A 529 -31.78 -15.64 0.40
C VAL A 529 -30.37 -15.28 -0.07
N VAL A 530 -29.74 -14.34 0.63
CA VAL A 530 -28.40 -13.84 0.29
C VAL A 530 -27.35 -14.54 1.16
N LEU A 531 -26.39 -15.20 0.50
CA LEU A 531 -25.26 -15.84 1.13
C LEU A 531 -23.97 -15.09 0.78
N PRO A 532 -23.21 -14.64 1.78
CA PRO A 532 -21.94 -13.97 1.55
C PRO A 532 -20.85 -14.95 1.08
N GLY A 533 -19.76 -14.40 0.57
CA GLY A 533 -18.51 -15.12 0.37
C GLY A 533 -17.69 -15.24 1.66
N THR A 534 -16.48 -15.80 1.52
CA THR A 534 -15.48 -15.83 2.61
C THR A 534 -15.24 -14.44 3.14
N MET A 535 -15.23 -14.31 4.48
CA MET A 535 -15.08 -13.02 5.15
C MET A 535 -16.19 -11.99 4.83
N GLY A 536 -17.33 -12.42 4.25
CA GLY A 536 -18.47 -11.54 4.00
C GLY A 536 -19.50 -11.49 5.13
N SER A 537 -19.37 -12.34 6.15
CA SER A 537 -20.15 -12.28 7.40
C SER A 537 -19.37 -11.51 8.47
N GLU A 538 -20.06 -10.63 9.19
CA GLU A 538 -19.55 -10.03 10.42
C GLU A 538 -19.51 -11.07 11.53
N LEU A 539 -18.38 -11.17 12.24
CA LEU A 539 -18.17 -12.07 13.37
C LEU A 539 -18.00 -11.28 14.67
N LYS A 540 -18.72 -11.70 15.71
CA LYS A 540 -18.62 -11.21 17.09
C LYS A 540 -17.92 -12.26 17.94
N ALA A 541 -17.02 -11.87 18.86
CA ALA A 541 -16.59 -12.73 19.97
C ALA A 541 -17.03 -12.11 21.30
N GLY A 542 -17.84 -12.82 22.07
CA GLY A 542 -18.46 -12.28 23.28
C GLY A 542 -19.31 -11.05 22.96
N ASP A 543 -18.98 -9.88 23.53
CA ASP A 543 -19.64 -8.60 23.25
C ASP A 543 -19.00 -7.71 22.19
N GLN A 544 -17.90 -8.17 21.59
CA GLN A 544 -17.14 -7.36 20.64
C GLN A 544 -17.32 -7.85 19.20
N GLU A 545 -17.82 -6.98 18.33
CA GLU A 545 -17.71 -7.16 16.87
C GLU A 545 -16.25 -7.01 16.46
N ILE A 546 -15.69 -8.03 15.82
CA ILE A 546 -14.26 -8.11 15.53
C ILE A 546 -13.98 -7.93 14.05
N TRP A 547 -14.79 -8.53 13.19
CA TRP A 547 -14.56 -8.49 11.74
C TRP A 547 -15.19 -7.23 11.11
N LEU A 548 -14.33 -6.45 10.43
CA LEU A 548 -14.62 -5.20 9.68
C LEU A 548 -15.10 -3.98 10.48
N LYS A 549 -14.90 -3.97 11.80
CA LYS A 549 -14.61 -2.72 12.53
C LYS A 549 -13.11 -2.48 12.53
N TYR A 550 -12.64 -1.57 11.67
CA TYR A 550 -11.23 -1.23 11.53
C TYR A 550 -10.55 -1.05 12.90
N GLY A 551 -11.18 -0.32 13.84
CA GLY A 551 -10.68 -0.15 15.23
C GLY A 551 -10.42 -1.45 16.00
N ALA A 552 -11.26 -2.47 15.85
CA ALA A 552 -11.09 -3.77 16.51
C ALA A 552 -10.02 -4.63 15.84
N LEU A 553 -9.90 -4.55 14.50
CA LEU A 553 -8.82 -5.18 13.73
C LEU A 553 -7.46 -4.54 14.06
N PHE A 554 -7.41 -3.21 14.22
CA PHE A 554 -6.22 -2.47 14.63
C PHE A 554 -5.63 -2.96 15.96
N ALA A 555 -6.45 -3.38 16.91
CA ALA A 555 -6.03 -3.87 18.22
C ALA A 555 -5.73 -5.39 18.26
N GLY A 556 -5.49 -6.02 17.12
CA GLY A 556 -5.23 -7.47 17.05
C GLY A 556 -6.45 -8.35 16.98
N GLY A 557 -7.57 -7.81 16.49
CA GLY A 557 -8.84 -8.51 16.39
C GLY A 557 -8.74 -9.86 15.68
N LEU A 558 -7.86 -10.00 14.69
CA LEU A 558 -7.70 -11.27 13.99
C LEU A 558 -7.23 -12.40 14.92
N GLY A 559 -6.38 -12.11 15.91
CA GLY A 559 -5.95 -13.09 16.92
C GLY A 559 -7.10 -13.60 17.80
N LYS A 560 -8.17 -12.81 17.96
CA LYS A 560 -9.39 -13.23 18.65
C LYS A 560 -10.21 -14.21 17.82
N LEU A 561 -10.01 -14.25 16.50
CA LEU A 561 -10.67 -15.18 15.58
C LEU A 561 -9.92 -16.50 15.41
N ARG A 562 -8.88 -16.79 16.21
CA ARG A 562 -8.21 -18.10 16.20
C ARG A 562 -9.21 -19.23 16.45
N MET A 563 -8.98 -20.39 15.81
CA MET A 563 -9.77 -21.59 16.09
C MET A 563 -9.71 -21.97 17.57
N GLY A 564 -10.80 -22.53 18.09
CA GLY A 564 -10.92 -22.95 19.49
C GLY A 564 -11.21 -21.81 20.49
N LYS A 565 -11.29 -20.55 20.05
CA LYS A 565 -11.79 -19.45 20.89
C LYS A 565 -13.32 -19.57 21.06
N PRO A 566 -13.84 -19.45 22.29
CA PRO A 566 -15.28 -19.55 22.56
C PRO A 566 -16.06 -18.33 22.07
N ASP A 567 -17.38 -18.48 21.97
CA ASP A 567 -18.35 -17.40 21.75
C ASP A 567 -18.20 -16.59 20.46
N ILE A 568 -17.69 -17.21 19.39
CA ILE A 568 -17.63 -16.58 18.08
C ILE A 568 -18.87 -16.92 17.27
N VAL A 569 -19.63 -15.90 16.91
CA VAL A 569 -20.90 -16.07 16.19
C VAL A 569 -21.01 -15.10 15.00
N PRO A 570 -21.60 -15.54 13.88
CA PRO A 570 -21.95 -14.65 12.77
C PRO A 570 -23.18 -13.81 13.15
N VAL A 571 -23.13 -12.50 12.92
CA VAL A 571 -24.19 -11.56 13.34
C VAL A 571 -24.87 -10.82 12.19
N GLY A 572 -24.24 -10.78 11.01
CA GLY A 572 -24.77 -10.06 9.85
C GLY A 572 -23.87 -10.18 8.63
N LEU A 573 -24.25 -9.50 7.55
CA LEU A 573 -23.41 -9.31 6.38
C LEU A 573 -22.60 -8.02 6.54
N VAL A 574 -21.42 -7.96 5.93
CA VAL A 574 -20.65 -6.72 5.90
C VAL A 574 -21.40 -5.66 5.09
N GLU A 575 -21.85 -4.61 5.76
CA GLU A 575 -22.76 -3.61 5.19
C GLU A 575 -22.19 -2.92 3.94
N ASP A 576 -20.92 -2.50 3.98
CA ASP A 576 -20.27 -1.77 2.88
C ASP A 576 -20.21 -2.57 1.57
N PHE A 577 -20.22 -3.91 1.64
CA PHE A 577 -20.16 -4.77 0.45
C PHE A 577 -21.53 -5.30 0.03
N TYR A 578 -22.40 -5.68 0.97
CA TYR A 578 -23.65 -6.37 0.65
C TYR A 578 -24.89 -5.48 0.79
N GLY A 579 -24.81 -4.36 1.52
CA GLY A 579 -25.94 -3.46 1.78
C GLY A 579 -26.66 -2.99 0.50
N PRO A 580 -25.95 -2.45 -0.50
CA PRO A 580 -26.58 -2.03 -1.76
C PRO A 580 -27.33 -3.14 -2.50
N LEU A 581 -26.81 -4.38 -2.46
CA LEU A 581 -27.46 -5.54 -3.09
C LEU A 581 -28.74 -5.92 -2.33
N VAL A 582 -28.68 -5.97 -0.99
CA VAL A 582 -29.84 -6.28 -0.16
C VAL A 582 -30.94 -5.23 -0.35
N ASP A 583 -30.58 -3.94 -0.35
CA ASP A 583 -31.50 -2.83 -0.60
C ASP A 583 -32.14 -2.90 -2.00
N PHE A 584 -31.38 -3.34 -3.00
CA PHE A 584 -31.89 -3.55 -4.35
C PHE A 584 -32.91 -4.71 -4.40
N LEU A 585 -32.57 -5.87 -3.82
CA LEU A 585 -33.45 -7.04 -3.79
C LEU A 585 -34.74 -6.78 -3.00
N ALA A 586 -34.65 -6.05 -1.88
CA ALA A 586 -35.78 -5.72 -1.01
C ALA A 586 -36.88 -4.88 -1.68
N ARG A 587 -36.58 -4.28 -2.85
CA ARG A 587 -37.58 -3.58 -3.68
C ARG A 587 -38.66 -4.53 -4.22
N SER A 588 -38.30 -5.80 -4.45
CA SER A 588 -39.16 -6.78 -5.13
C SER A 588 -39.28 -8.14 -4.42
N HIS A 589 -38.38 -8.46 -3.50
CA HIS A 589 -38.34 -9.73 -2.78
C HIS A 589 -38.48 -9.54 -1.27
N ASP A 590 -38.93 -10.59 -0.60
CA ASP A 590 -38.70 -10.75 0.84
C ASP A 590 -37.28 -11.29 1.01
N VAL A 591 -36.36 -10.43 1.47
CA VAL A 591 -34.92 -10.76 1.56
C VAL A 591 -34.58 -11.32 2.93
N GLU A 592 -34.03 -12.52 2.95
CA GLU A 592 -33.40 -13.15 4.12
C GLU A 592 -31.88 -13.17 3.88
N VAL A 593 -31.10 -12.96 4.94
CA VAL A 593 -29.63 -13.06 4.88
C VAL A 593 -29.18 -14.27 5.69
N PHE A 594 -28.19 -15.00 5.17
CA PHE A 594 -27.61 -16.16 5.85
C PHE A 594 -26.12 -15.88 6.16
N PRO A 595 -25.83 -15.15 7.25
CA PRO A 595 -24.46 -15.01 7.72
C PRO A 595 -24.02 -16.34 8.35
N TYR A 596 -22.81 -16.77 8.02
CA TYR A 596 -22.21 -17.99 8.56
C TYR A 596 -20.75 -17.75 8.94
N ASP A 597 -20.24 -18.59 9.85
CA ASP A 597 -18.83 -18.55 10.23
C ASP A 597 -17.96 -19.13 9.12
N TRP A 598 -17.32 -18.24 8.37
CA TRP A 598 -16.49 -18.54 7.21
C TRP A 598 -15.15 -19.21 7.56
N ARG A 599 -14.81 -19.32 8.85
CA ARG A 599 -13.60 -20.02 9.30
C ARG A 599 -13.80 -21.54 9.27
N HIS A 600 -15.02 -21.98 9.55
CA HIS A 600 -15.41 -23.38 9.62
C HIS A 600 -15.65 -24.00 8.24
N SER A 601 -15.81 -25.33 8.20
CA SER A 601 -16.01 -26.07 6.95
C SER A 601 -17.31 -25.65 6.24
N ILE A 602 -17.24 -25.57 4.92
CA ILE A 602 -18.36 -25.40 3.99
C ILE A 602 -19.44 -26.46 4.24
N ARG A 603 -19.08 -27.68 4.65
CA ARG A 603 -20.07 -28.72 5.00
C ARG A 603 -20.86 -28.39 6.26
N GLU A 604 -20.22 -27.79 7.27
CA GLU A 604 -20.89 -27.33 8.49
C GLU A 604 -21.83 -26.17 8.19
N ALA A 605 -21.37 -25.21 7.37
CA ALA A 605 -22.22 -24.13 6.87
C ALA A 605 -23.41 -24.65 6.05
N ALA A 606 -23.21 -25.70 5.24
CA ALA A 606 -24.26 -26.31 4.44
C ALA A 606 -25.35 -26.98 5.28
N THR A 607 -24.98 -27.66 6.37
CA THR A 607 -25.95 -28.23 7.32
C THR A 607 -26.81 -27.13 7.95
N ARG A 608 -26.17 -26.06 8.45
CA ARG A 608 -26.90 -24.90 9.01
C ARG A 608 -27.78 -24.19 7.98
N LEU A 609 -27.34 -24.15 6.72
CA LEU A 609 -28.12 -23.58 5.64
C LEU A 609 -29.41 -24.40 5.42
N ALA A 610 -29.33 -25.73 5.39
CA ALA A 610 -30.50 -26.59 5.23
C ALA A 610 -31.53 -26.36 6.35
N GLU A 611 -31.06 -26.27 7.60
CA GLU A 611 -31.90 -25.97 8.77
C GLU A 611 -32.58 -24.61 8.66
N THR A 612 -31.84 -23.59 8.19
CA THR A 612 -32.37 -22.22 8.04
C THR A 612 -33.34 -22.10 6.86
N LEU A 613 -33.10 -22.83 5.77
CA LEU A 613 -33.95 -22.81 4.58
C LEU A 613 -35.25 -23.60 4.78
N ALA A 614 -35.28 -24.65 5.60
CA ALA A 614 -36.46 -25.49 5.81
C ALA A 614 -37.76 -24.68 6.07
N PRO A 615 -37.83 -23.77 7.07
CA PRO A 615 -39.04 -22.98 7.30
C PRO A 615 -39.35 -21.98 6.17
N LEU A 616 -38.33 -21.53 5.43
CA LEU A 616 -38.51 -20.63 4.29
C LEU A 616 -39.10 -21.38 3.09
N VAL A 617 -38.71 -22.64 2.89
CA VAL A 617 -39.30 -23.52 1.87
C VAL A 617 -40.74 -23.85 2.22
N ASP A 618 -41.05 -24.18 3.48
CA ASP A 618 -42.43 -24.41 3.92
C ASP A 618 -43.31 -23.16 3.66
N ARG A 619 -42.76 -21.96 3.91
CA ARG A 619 -43.40 -20.67 3.60
C ARG A 619 -43.60 -20.49 2.10
N ALA A 620 -42.58 -20.76 1.29
CA ALA A 620 -42.60 -20.65 -0.16
C ALA A 620 -43.66 -21.57 -0.79
N GLU A 621 -43.72 -22.84 -0.37
CA GLU A 621 -44.72 -23.81 -0.81
C GLU A 621 -46.14 -23.39 -0.43
N ARG A 622 -46.37 -22.96 0.82
CA ARG A 622 -47.70 -22.49 1.26
C ARG A 622 -48.17 -21.25 0.49
N THR A 623 -47.26 -20.39 0.09
CA THR A 623 -47.58 -19.12 -0.60
C THR A 623 -47.42 -19.21 -2.13
N GLN A 624 -47.01 -20.37 -2.65
CA GLN A 624 -46.69 -20.59 -4.06
C GLN A 624 -45.73 -19.52 -4.62
N GLN A 625 -44.78 -19.09 -3.79
CA GLN A 625 -43.76 -18.11 -4.18
C GLN A 625 -42.43 -18.82 -4.48
N PRO A 626 -41.64 -18.33 -5.46
CA PRO A 626 -40.33 -18.87 -5.71
C PRO A 626 -39.34 -18.52 -4.59
N LEU A 627 -38.37 -19.42 -4.38
CA LEU A 627 -37.23 -19.20 -3.49
C LEU A 627 -35.96 -19.09 -4.34
N ARG A 628 -35.27 -17.95 -4.22
CA ARG A 628 -34.08 -17.62 -5.00
C ARG A 628 -32.87 -17.50 -4.08
N LEU A 629 -31.87 -18.32 -4.32
CA LEU A 629 -30.59 -18.26 -3.62
C LEU A 629 -29.64 -17.35 -4.40
N VAL A 630 -29.09 -16.33 -3.74
CA VAL A 630 -28.07 -15.44 -4.31
C VAL A 630 -26.81 -15.61 -3.48
N ALA A 631 -25.83 -16.33 -4.01
CA ALA A 631 -24.64 -16.70 -3.26
C ALA A 631 -23.38 -16.14 -3.93
N HIS A 632 -22.58 -15.44 -3.14
CA HIS A 632 -21.32 -14.86 -3.58
C HIS A 632 -20.14 -15.75 -3.17
N SER A 633 -19.18 -15.96 -4.09
CA SER A 633 -17.92 -16.67 -3.83
C SER A 633 -18.15 -18.00 -3.09
N MET A 634 -17.53 -18.21 -1.93
CA MET A 634 -17.68 -19.41 -1.08
C MET A 634 -19.13 -19.74 -0.70
N GLY A 635 -20.03 -18.74 -0.60
CA GLY A 635 -21.44 -18.99 -0.34
C GLY A 635 -22.08 -19.90 -1.39
N GLY A 636 -21.62 -19.82 -2.64
CA GLY A 636 -22.08 -20.73 -3.70
C GLY A 636 -21.64 -22.17 -3.47
N LEU A 637 -20.44 -22.39 -2.92
CA LEU A 637 -19.98 -23.72 -2.51
C LEU A 637 -20.77 -24.26 -1.33
N VAL A 638 -21.21 -23.41 -0.39
CA VAL A 638 -22.10 -23.79 0.72
C VAL A 638 -23.41 -24.35 0.18
N VAL A 639 -24.05 -23.65 -0.77
CA VAL A 639 -25.29 -24.14 -1.42
C VAL A 639 -25.03 -25.45 -2.17
N ARG A 640 -23.96 -25.54 -2.96
CA ARG A 640 -23.64 -26.77 -3.71
C ARG A 640 -23.34 -27.95 -2.79
N SER A 641 -22.66 -27.72 -1.67
CA SER A 641 -22.39 -28.74 -0.65
C SER A 641 -23.68 -29.24 0.01
N MET A 642 -24.64 -28.33 0.26
CA MET A 642 -25.98 -28.69 0.76
C MET A 642 -26.73 -29.57 -0.25
N ILE A 643 -26.71 -29.19 -1.55
CA ILE A 643 -27.36 -29.97 -2.63
C ILE A 643 -26.77 -31.37 -2.77
N ALA A 644 -25.48 -31.54 -2.43
CA ALA A 644 -24.73 -32.78 -2.61
C ALA A 644 -24.61 -33.63 -1.33
N ASP A 645 -25.30 -33.26 -0.25
CA ASP A 645 -25.16 -33.90 1.06
C ASP A 645 -25.74 -35.33 1.13
N LYS A 646 -26.53 -35.75 0.12
CA LYS A 646 -27.30 -37.00 0.08
C LYS A 646 -28.26 -37.19 1.26
N GLY A 647 -28.68 -36.09 1.87
CA GLY A 647 -29.48 -36.06 3.08
C GLY A 647 -30.52 -34.93 3.05
N PRO A 648 -30.74 -34.22 4.18
CA PRO A 648 -31.75 -33.17 4.28
C PRO A 648 -31.60 -32.05 3.25
N GLY A 649 -30.38 -31.63 2.94
CA GLY A 649 -30.11 -30.58 1.96
C GLY A 649 -30.51 -30.95 0.54
N THR A 650 -30.20 -32.19 0.14
CA THR A 650 -30.63 -32.76 -1.15
C THR A 650 -32.16 -32.81 -1.25
N ALA A 651 -32.83 -33.29 -0.20
CA ALA A 651 -34.29 -33.34 -0.16
C ALA A 651 -34.93 -31.94 -0.21
N LEU A 652 -34.31 -30.96 0.46
CA LEU A 652 -34.77 -29.58 0.46
C LEU A 652 -34.60 -28.91 -0.90
N TRP A 653 -33.48 -29.17 -1.61
CA TRP A 653 -33.27 -28.68 -2.97
C TRP A 653 -34.32 -29.22 -3.94
N GLN A 654 -34.68 -30.51 -3.85
CA GLN A 654 -35.75 -31.09 -4.66
C GLN A 654 -37.06 -30.35 -4.48
N ARG A 655 -37.43 -29.99 -3.24
CA ARG A 655 -38.61 -29.16 -2.94
C ARG A 655 -38.51 -27.77 -3.57
N ILE A 656 -37.37 -27.09 -3.44
CA ILE A 656 -37.13 -25.78 -4.06
C ILE A 656 -37.25 -25.86 -5.59
N SER A 657 -36.77 -26.94 -6.20
CA SER A 657 -36.78 -27.14 -7.64
C SER A 657 -38.18 -27.29 -8.23
N HIS A 658 -39.15 -27.78 -7.44
CA HIS A 658 -40.55 -27.88 -7.83
C HIS A 658 -41.31 -26.55 -7.77
N LEU A 659 -40.74 -25.50 -7.17
CA LEU A 659 -41.34 -24.17 -7.11
C LEU A 659 -41.01 -23.37 -8.40
N PRO A 660 -42.00 -23.03 -9.24
CA PRO A 660 -41.75 -22.33 -10.49
C PRO A 660 -41.08 -20.97 -10.28
N GLY A 661 -39.96 -20.72 -10.96
CA GLY A 661 -39.23 -19.45 -10.90
C GLY A 661 -38.19 -19.34 -9.77
N SER A 662 -38.01 -20.40 -8.97
CA SER A 662 -36.87 -20.57 -8.07
C SER A 662 -35.57 -20.62 -8.87
N ARG A 663 -34.47 -20.11 -8.30
CA ARG A 663 -33.16 -20.07 -8.97
C ARG A 663 -32.04 -20.12 -7.94
N PHE A 664 -30.88 -20.57 -8.37
CA PHE A 664 -29.64 -20.43 -7.62
C PHE A 664 -28.64 -19.63 -8.45
N LEU A 665 -28.44 -18.38 -8.07
CA LEU A 665 -27.49 -17.46 -8.67
C LEU A 665 -26.16 -17.50 -7.92
N MET A 666 -25.11 -17.92 -8.61
CA MET A 666 -23.72 -17.88 -8.17
C MET A 666 -23.05 -16.62 -8.71
N LEU A 667 -22.42 -15.85 -7.83
CA LEU A 667 -21.63 -14.67 -8.17
C LEU A 667 -20.15 -14.98 -7.87
N GLY A 668 -19.32 -15.16 -8.90
CA GLY A 668 -17.88 -15.42 -8.71
C GLY A 668 -17.56 -16.65 -7.87
N THR A 669 -18.41 -17.69 -7.87
CA THR A 669 -18.18 -18.90 -7.08
C THR A 669 -16.97 -19.70 -7.61
N PRO A 670 -15.98 -20.03 -6.76
CA PRO A 670 -14.80 -20.80 -7.18
C PRO A 670 -15.12 -22.30 -7.25
N ASN A 671 -15.78 -22.73 -8.32
CA ASN A 671 -16.27 -24.10 -8.47
C ASN A 671 -15.18 -25.17 -8.59
N LEU A 672 -13.91 -24.77 -8.78
CA LEU A 672 -12.70 -25.61 -8.68
C LEU A 672 -11.63 -24.98 -7.77
N GLY A 673 -12.02 -24.10 -6.85
CA GLY A 673 -11.10 -23.43 -5.94
C GLY A 673 -10.42 -22.19 -6.53
N SER A 674 -9.49 -21.59 -5.80
CA SER A 674 -8.79 -20.39 -6.26
C SER A 674 -7.37 -20.31 -5.70
N TYR A 675 -6.44 -19.84 -6.53
CA TYR A 675 -5.08 -19.54 -6.12
C TYR A 675 -5.00 -18.36 -5.12
N GLU A 676 -6.09 -17.63 -4.88
CA GLU A 676 -6.13 -16.65 -3.80
C GLU A 676 -6.01 -17.31 -2.42
N ALA A 677 -6.50 -18.54 -2.23
CA ALA A 677 -6.24 -19.29 -1.00
C ALA A 677 -4.74 -19.61 -0.83
N VAL A 678 -4.05 -19.93 -1.93
CA VAL A 678 -2.58 -20.12 -1.93
C VAL A 678 -1.87 -18.82 -1.56
N ARG A 679 -2.33 -17.68 -2.09
CA ARG A 679 -1.79 -16.36 -1.74
C ARG A 679 -1.99 -16.01 -0.27
N TRP A 680 -3.12 -16.37 0.34
CA TRP A 680 -3.34 -16.20 1.78
C TRP A 680 -2.37 -17.02 2.63
N LEU A 681 -2.11 -18.27 2.24
CA LEU A 681 -1.22 -19.18 2.97
C LEU A 681 0.27 -18.91 2.73
N THR A 682 0.60 -18.03 1.79
CA THR A 682 1.99 -17.64 1.46
C THR A 682 2.28 -16.16 1.71
N GLY A 683 1.31 -15.36 2.18
CA GLY A 683 1.51 -13.96 2.55
C GLY A 683 1.38 -12.95 1.40
N PHE A 684 0.91 -13.39 0.23
CA PHE A 684 0.82 -12.58 -1.00
C PHE A 684 -0.59 -12.09 -1.32
N ASN A 685 -1.59 -12.35 -0.46
CA ASN A 685 -2.95 -11.87 -0.71
C ASN A 685 -3.07 -10.34 -0.43
N PRO A 686 -3.74 -9.54 -1.29
CA PRO A 686 -3.83 -8.09 -1.09
C PRO A 686 -4.61 -7.67 0.16
N THR A 687 -5.66 -8.40 0.53
CA THR A 687 -6.42 -8.15 1.76
C THR A 687 -5.60 -8.48 2.99
N GLN A 688 -4.86 -9.59 2.94
CA GLN A 688 -3.90 -9.95 3.99
C GLN A 688 -2.83 -8.87 4.19
N ALA A 689 -2.26 -8.34 3.11
CA ALA A 689 -1.28 -7.26 3.19
C ALA A 689 -1.88 -6.00 3.84
N LYS A 690 -3.13 -5.65 3.50
CA LYS A 690 -3.85 -4.57 4.19
C LYS A 690 -4.03 -4.88 5.68
N LEU A 691 -4.37 -6.11 6.05
CA LEU A 691 -4.47 -6.51 7.46
C LEU A 691 -3.13 -6.40 8.18
N THR A 692 -2.02 -6.82 7.57
CA THR A 692 -0.66 -6.68 8.14
C THR A 692 -0.34 -5.21 8.45
N LEU A 693 -0.79 -4.28 7.61
CA LEU A 693 -0.59 -2.85 7.81
C LEU A 693 -1.46 -2.26 8.92
N LEU A 694 -2.62 -2.87 9.19
CA LEU A 694 -3.59 -2.39 10.18
C LEU A 694 -3.38 -3.06 11.55
N ASP A 695 -3.05 -4.35 11.61
CA ASP A 695 -2.92 -5.12 12.86
C ASP A 695 -1.59 -4.82 13.57
N ILE A 696 -1.65 -4.17 14.74
CA ILE A 696 -0.46 -3.85 15.56
C ILE A 696 0.03 -5.02 16.43
N THR A 697 -0.67 -6.15 16.42
CA THR A 697 -0.30 -7.37 17.16
C THR A 697 0.21 -8.51 16.27
N HIS A 698 -0.29 -8.68 15.03
CA HIS A 698 0.17 -9.71 14.08
C HIS A 698 0.78 -9.14 12.78
N GLY A 699 1.95 -9.63 12.37
CA GLY A 699 2.58 -9.48 11.06
C GLY A 699 2.12 -10.55 10.05
N THR A 700 2.72 -10.60 8.87
CA THR A 700 2.30 -11.50 7.78
C THR A 700 2.25 -12.96 8.21
N ASP A 701 3.35 -13.50 8.75
CA ASP A 701 3.44 -14.92 9.11
C ASP A 701 2.51 -15.28 10.28
N GLU A 702 2.32 -14.37 11.22
CA GLU A 702 1.40 -14.54 12.35
C GLU A 702 -0.07 -14.53 11.87
N ILE A 703 -0.38 -13.75 10.83
CA ILE A 703 -1.67 -13.81 10.14
C ILE A 703 -1.82 -15.14 9.41
N ILE A 704 -0.79 -15.61 8.69
CA ILE A 704 -0.78 -16.95 8.06
C ILE A 704 -1.06 -18.03 9.13
N ASP A 705 -0.41 -17.92 10.30
CA ASP A 705 -0.59 -18.83 11.43
C ASP A 705 -2.02 -18.87 11.98
N ILE A 706 -2.75 -17.76 11.88
CA ILE A 706 -4.16 -17.73 12.24
C ILE A 706 -4.99 -18.44 11.17
N VAL A 707 -4.84 -18.02 9.91
CA VAL A 707 -5.75 -18.42 8.83
C VAL A 707 -5.48 -19.83 8.29
N ARG A 708 -4.25 -20.37 8.43
CA ARG A 708 -3.91 -21.75 8.05
C ARG A 708 -4.71 -22.81 8.80
N ASN A 709 -5.30 -22.42 9.92
CA ASN A 709 -6.13 -23.28 10.75
C ASN A 709 -7.63 -23.15 10.41
N TYR A 710 -8.02 -22.40 9.37
CA TYR A 710 -9.42 -22.26 8.97
C TYR A 710 -9.81 -23.29 7.91
N PRO A 711 -10.59 -24.34 8.25
CA PRO A 711 -11.09 -25.30 7.25
C PRO A 711 -11.73 -24.63 6.03
N GLY A 712 -12.52 -23.57 6.25
CA GLY A 712 -13.19 -22.86 5.15
C GLY A 712 -12.21 -22.20 4.16
N LEU A 713 -11.04 -21.76 4.61
CA LEU A 713 -9.99 -21.25 3.71
C LEU A 713 -9.29 -22.38 2.95
N LEU A 714 -8.97 -23.48 3.64
CA LEU A 714 -8.31 -24.64 3.01
C LEU A 714 -9.21 -25.31 1.97
N GLU A 715 -10.53 -25.30 2.18
CA GLU A 715 -11.52 -25.76 1.22
C GLU A 715 -11.66 -24.85 -0.02
N LEU A 716 -10.99 -23.70 -0.06
CA LEU A 716 -10.92 -22.84 -1.25
C LEU A 716 -9.63 -23.00 -2.06
N LEU A 717 -8.72 -23.89 -1.64
CA LEU A 717 -7.53 -24.21 -2.43
C LEU A 717 -7.89 -24.68 -3.85
N PRO A 718 -7.00 -24.55 -4.84
CA PRO A 718 -7.24 -25.05 -6.19
C PRO A 718 -7.40 -26.59 -6.22
N PHE A 719 -8.42 -27.06 -6.93
CA PHE A 719 -8.71 -28.48 -7.17
C PHE A 719 -9.03 -28.75 -8.65
N ALA A 720 -8.58 -27.92 -9.59
CA ALA A 720 -8.73 -28.29 -10.99
C ALA A 720 -7.83 -29.50 -11.31
N PRO A 721 -8.19 -30.36 -12.28
CA PRO A 721 -7.39 -31.56 -12.59
C PRO A 721 -5.94 -31.31 -13.01
N ARG A 722 -5.60 -30.07 -13.40
CA ARG A 722 -4.25 -29.67 -13.80
C ARG A 722 -3.44 -29.03 -12.66
N ASP A 723 -4.09 -28.70 -11.56
CA ASP A 723 -3.44 -28.05 -10.43
C ASP A 723 -2.65 -29.07 -9.62
N PRO A 724 -1.58 -28.66 -8.92
CA PRO A 724 -0.96 -29.46 -7.87
C PRO A 724 -1.99 -29.86 -6.81
N ASP A 725 -1.82 -31.03 -6.20
CA ASP A 725 -2.69 -31.45 -5.09
C ASP A 725 -2.29 -30.68 -3.82
N PHE A 726 -2.89 -29.51 -3.60
CA PHE A 726 -2.61 -28.70 -2.42
C PHE A 726 -3.07 -29.33 -1.10
N THR A 727 -3.67 -30.52 -1.11
CA THR A 727 -3.92 -31.31 0.11
C THR A 727 -2.71 -32.15 0.52
N ASP A 728 -1.72 -32.32 -0.37
CA ASP A 728 -0.42 -32.90 -0.07
C ASP A 728 0.53 -31.84 0.52
N LEU A 729 0.98 -32.09 1.76
CA LEU A 729 1.92 -31.22 2.47
C LEU A 729 3.28 -31.08 1.77
N THR A 730 3.67 -32.04 0.94
CA THR A 730 4.96 -32.02 0.24
C THR A 730 5.10 -30.78 -0.64
N HIS A 731 4.01 -30.34 -1.30
CA HIS A 731 4.02 -29.13 -2.11
C HIS A 731 4.26 -27.86 -1.28
N TRP A 732 3.63 -27.78 -0.11
CA TRP A 732 3.82 -26.66 0.82
C TRP A 732 5.22 -26.63 1.42
N GLN A 733 5.76 -27.80 1.78
CA GLN A 733 7.13 -27.94 2.28
C GLN A 733 8.13 -27.46 1.22
N ALA A 734 7.96 -27.88 -0.04
CA ALA A 734 8.81 -27.46 -1.14
C ALA A 734 8.80 -25.93 -1.37
N ILE A 735 7.62 -25.28 -1.28
CA ILE A 735 7.53 -23.82 -1.37
C ILE A 735 8.23 -23.16 -0.18
N ARG A 736 7.96 -23.62 1.05
CA ARG A 736 8.55 -23.05 2.27
C ARG A 736 10.07 -23.12 2.27
N GLU A 737 10.62 -24.31 2.01
CA GLU A 737 12.06 -24.56 1.97
C GLU A 737 12.72 -23.78 0.83
N SER A 738 12.13 -23.82 -0.37
CA SER A 738 12.67 -23.08 -1.51
C SER A 738 12.68 -21.58 -1.29
N THR A 739 11.71 -21.04 -0.56
CA THR A 739 11.60 -19.59 -0.33
C THR A 739 12.18 -19.13 1.00
N GLU A 740 12.73 -20.04 1.80
CA GLU A 740 13.19 -19.80 3.18
C GLU A 740 12.16 -18.98 3.97
N ALA A 741 10.91 -19.45 3.95
CA ALA A 741 9.81 -18.75 4.60
C ALA A 741 9.56 -19.24 6.03
N ASP A 742 9.23 -18.30 6.92
CA ASP A 742 9.06 -18.57 8.34
C ASP A 742 7.64 -19.01 8.72
N TRP A 743 6.65 -18.80 7.83
CA TRP A 743 5.29 -19.27 8.06
C TRP A 743 5.21 -20.79 8.21
N ASN A 744 4.23 -21.23 9.01
CA ASN A 744 4.01 -22.64 9.28
C ASN A 744 2.96 -23.24 8.34
N LEU A 745 3.04 -24.57 8.11
CA LEU A 745 2.13 -25.30 7.22
C LEU A 745 0.76 -25.57 7.87
N ALA A 746 -0.29 -25.69 7.06
CA ALA A 746 -1.59 -26.16 7.56
C ALA A 746 -1.50 -27.60 8.13
N ASP A 747 -2.46 -27.96 8.98
CA ASP A 747 -2.54 -29.30 9.56
C ASP A 747 -3.00 -30.34 8.52
N ALA A 748 -2.35 -31.51 8.53
CA ALA A 748 -2.59 -32.59 7.57
C ALA A 748 -4.02 -33.14 7.64
N ALA A 749 -4.58 -33.28 8.86
CA ALA A 749 -5.94 -33.78 9.02
C ALA A 749 -6.95 -32.78 8.46
N THR A 750 -6.72 -31.49 8.67
CA THR A 750 -7.58 -30.43 8.13
C THR A 750 -7.53 -30.36 6.59
N LEU A 751 -6.36 -30.54 5.97
CA LEU A 751 -6.22 -30.65 4.51
C LEU A 751 -6.94 -31.89 3.96
N LYS A 752 -6.87 -33.02 4.67
CA LYS A 752 -7.63 -34.23 4.31
C LYS A 752 -9.14 -33.99 4.37
N GLU A 753 -9.63 -33.27 5.37
CA GLU A 753 -11.03 -32.87 5.44
C GLU A 753 -11.43 -31.96 4.27
N ALA A 754 -10.55 -31.07 3.82
CA ALA A 754 -10.79 -30.28 2.61
C ALA A 754 -10.92 -31.17 1.36
N ALA A 755 -10.06 -32.18 1.20
CA ALA A 755 -10.17 -33.16 0.12
C ALA A 755 -11.54 -33.87 0.11
N VAL A 756 -12.07 -34.23 1.28
CA VAL A 756 -13.40 -34.85 1.43
C VAL A 756 -14.52 -33.88 1.00
N SER A 757 -14.41 -32.60 1.34
CA SER A 757 -15.35 -31.56 0.87
C SER A 757 -15.36 -31.49 -0.66
N TRP A 758 -14.21 -31.58 -1.29
CA TRP A 758 -14.09 -31.52 -2.75
C TRP A 758 -14.59 -32.78 -3.46
N GLN A 759 -14.42 -33.96 -2.86
CA GLN A 759 -15.07 -35.17 -3.35
C GLN A 759 -16.59 -35.00 -3.38
N ARG A 760 -17.19 -34.40 -2.33
CA ARG A 760 -18.63 -34.08 -2.30
C ARG A 760 -19.00 -33.04 -3.37
N LEU A 761 -18.27 -31.93 -3.47
CA LEU A 761 -18.57 -30.85 -4.41
C LEU A 761 -18.43 -31.28 -5.89
N ARG A 762 -17.50 -32.19 -6.20
CA ARG A 762 -17.38 -32.78 -7.55
C ARG A 762 -18.52 -33.74 -7.88
N ALA A 763 -19.06 -34.44 -6.87
CA ALA A 763 -20.23 -35.30 -7.02
C ALA A 763 -21.55 -34.51 -7.07
N ALA A 764 -21.54 -33.20 -6.78
CA ALA A 764 -22.72 -32.34 -6.82
C ALA A 764 -23.21 -32.16 -8.27
N PRO A 765 -24.44 -32.58 -8.61
CA PRO A 765 -24.95 -32.43 -9.98
C PRO A 765 -25.13 -30.94 -10.31
N ALA A 766 -24.82 -30.58 -11.56
CA ALA A 766 -25.29 -29.33 -12.12
C ALA A 766 -26.80 -29.40 -12.31
N ASP A 767 -27.49 -28.30 -12.02
CA ASP A 767 -28.96 -28.21 -12.10
C ASP A 767 -29.34 -27.05 -13.05
N PRO A 768 -30.35 -27.20 -13.92
CA PRO A 768 -30.83 -26.14 -14.81
C PRO A 768 -31.27 -24.84 -14.10
N LEU A 769 -31.55 -24.89 -12.79
CA LEU A 769 -31.90 -23.74 -11.97
C LEU A 769 -30.68 -22.91 -11.56
N MET A 770 -29.47 -23.42 -11.78
CA MET A 770 -28.21 -22.73 -11.50
C MET A 770 -27.89 -21.71 -12.59
N CYS A 771 -27.44 -20.53 -12.16
CA CYS A 771 -26.94 -19.46 -13.01
C CYS A 771 -25.60 -18.97 -12.45
N TYR A 772 -24.65 -18.64 -13.31
CA TYR A 772 -23.34 -18.14 -12.88
C TYR A 772 -23.00 -16.78 -13.49
N VAL A 773 -22.63 -15.82 -12.66
CA VAL A 773 -22.11 -14.51 -13.09
C VAL A 773 -20.61 -14.43 -12.78
N ALA A 774 -19.82 -14.26 -13.84
CA ALA A 774 -18.38 -14.16 -13.83
C ALA A 774 -17.96 -12.69 -13.94
N GLY A 775 -17.08 -12.23 -13.07
CA GLY A 775 -16.46 -10.91 -13.25
C GLY A 775 -15.34 -10.92 -14.28
N CYS A 776 -14.98 -9.72 -14.76
CA CYS A 776 -13.86 -9.48 -15.64
C CYS A 776 -12.84 -8.52 -15.01
N GLN A 777 -11.60 -8.98 -14.85
CA GLN A 777 -10.46 -8.19 -14.40
C GLN A 777 -9.23 -8.47 -15.27
N PRO A 778 -8.33 -7.49 -15.47
CA PRO A 778 -7.14 -7.68 -16.30
C PRO A 778 -6.18 -8.79 -15.84
N ALA A 779 -6.24 -9.16 -14.55
CA ALA A 779 -5.33 -10.13 -13.95
C ALA A 779 -6.01 -10.94 -12.85
N THR A 780 -6.09 -12.25 -13.04
CA THR A 780 -6.61 -13.26 -12.11
C THR A 780 -5.60 -14.38 -11.96
N VAL A 781 -5.16 -14.65 -10.73
CA VAL A 781 -4.08 -15.63 -10.48
C VAL A 781 -4.57 -17.05 -10.72
N ILE A 782 -3.78 -17.81 -11.48
CA ILE A 782 -4.09 -19.19 -11.90
C ILE A 782 -2.96 -20.17 -11.68
N ASP A 783 -1.75 -19.71 -11.36
CA ASP A 783 -0.63 -20.59 -11.05
C ASP A 783 0.49 -19.87 -10.28
N TYR A 784 1.54 -20.59 -9.90
CA TYR A 784 2.78 -20.03 -9.36
C TYR A 784 4.03 -20.67 -9.96
N GLN A 785 5.17 -19.98 -9.83
CA GLN A 785 6.48 -20.51 -10.16
C GLN A 785 7.52 -20.09 -9.11
N LEU A 786 8.49 -20.98 -8.85
CA LEU A 786 9.64 -20.73 -7.99
C LEU A 786 10.85 -20.41 -8.87
N ILE A 787 11.26 -19.14 -8.88
CA ILE A 787 12.39 -18.67 -9.70
C ILE A 787 13.61 -18.44 -8.82
N SER A 788 14.80 -18.83 -9.29
CA SER A 788 16.06 -18.55 -8.57
C SER A 788 16.20 -17.06 -8.29
N ARG A 789 16.59 -16.71 -7.06
CA ARG A 789 17.01 -15.35 -6.74
C ARG A 789 18.47 -15.20 -7.08
N GLU A 790 18.82 -14.09 -7.71
CA GLU A 790 20.22 -13.68 -7.87
C GLU A 790 20.59 -12.78 -6.69
N ASP A 791 20.45 -13.33 -5.48
CA ASP A 791 20.89 -12.69 -4.25
C ASP A 791 22.43 -12.60 -4.25
N GLU A 792 22.99 -11.61 -3.55
CA GLU A 792 24.44 -11.47 -3.39
C GLU A 792 24.73 -11.28 -1.89
N PRO A 793 25.40 -12.26 -1.23
CA PRO A 793 25.97 -13.48 -1.81
C PRO A 793 24.90 -14.44 -2.39
N PRO A 794 25.26 -15.27 -3.40
CA PRO A 794 24.35 -16.22 -4.02
C PRO A 794 23.62 -17.07 -2.99
N SER A 795 22.29 -16.92 -2.93
CA SER A 795 21.42 -17.76 -2.12
C SER A 795 20.82 -18.88 -2.96
N GLN A 796 20.58 -20.04 -2.34
CA GLN A 796 19.76 -21.09 -2.93
C GLN A 796 18.26 -20.74 -2.89
N ARG A 797 17.91 -19.69 -2.16
CA ARG A 797 16.56 -19.17 -2.03
C ARG A 797 15.95 -18.81 -3.39
N LYS A 798 14.70 -19.17 -3.54
CA LYS A 798 13.85 -18.87 -4.68
C LYS A 798 12.82 -17.80 -4.30
N LYS A 799 12.37 -17.07 -5.31
CA LYS A 799 11.24 -16.14 -5.22
C LYS A 799 9.99 -16.86 -5.70
N LEU A 800 8.90 -16.74 -4.93
CA LEU A 800 7.57 -17.15 -5.35
C LEU A 800 6.97 -16.06 -6.24
N GLU A 801 6.58 -16.44 -7.45
CA GLU A 801 5.95 -15.55 -8.43
C GLU A 801 4.62 -16.16 -8.88
N PHE A 802 3.56 -15.35 -8.89
CA PHE A 802 2.23 -15.78 -9.31
C PHE A 802 1.99 -15.48 -10.78
N ILE A 803 1.36 -16.42 -11.48
CA ILE A 803 0.99 -16.33 -12.89
C ILE A 803 -0.51 -16.00 -12.96
N ALA A 804 -0.87 -15.02 -13.80
CA ALA A 804 -2.25 -14.56 -13.92
C ALA A 804 -2.75 -14.55 -15.37
N THR A 805 -4.07 -14.50 -15.52
CA THR A 805 -4.79 -14.39 -16.80
C THR A 805 -5.83 -13.27 -16.75
N ALA A 806 -6.20 -12.69 -17.90
CA ALA A 806 -7.33 -11.76 -18.00
C ALA A 806 -8.70 -12.48 -17.97
N SER A 807 -8.71 -13.81 -18.04
CA SER A 807 -9.92 -14.63 -18.01
C SER A 807 -10.36 -14.94 -16.57
N GLY A 808 -10.81 -13.93 -15.84
CA GLY A 808 -11.31 -14.08 -14.48
C GLY A 808 -11.71 -12.77 -13.83
N ASP A 809 -12.15 -12.82 -12.57
CA ASP A 809 -12.65 -11.67 -11.82
C ASP A 809 -11.63 -11.03 -10.85
N GLY A 810 -10.36 -11.40 -10.99
CA GLY A 810 -9.26 -10.97 -10.12
C GLY A 810 -9.00 -11.92 -8.94
N THR A 811 -9.91 -12.85 -8.67
CA THR A 811 -9.80 -13.89 -7.62
C THR A 811 -10.04 -15.29 -8.19
N VAL A 812 -11.08 -15.45 -9.01
CA VAL A 812 -11.55 -16.71 -9.58
C VAL A 812 -11.44 -16.65 -11.10
N SER A 813 -10.70 -17.59 -11.69
CA SER A 813 -10.61 -17.72 -13.13
C SER A 813 -11.94 -18.23 -13.71
N TRP A 814 -12.24 -17.88 -14.96
CA TRP A 814 -13.42 -18.40 -15.63
C TRP A 814 -13.41 -19.93 -15.69
N ASP A 815 -12.24 -20.55 -15.88
CA ASP A 815 -12.08 -22.00 -15.90
C ASP A 815 -12.42 -22.62 -14.54
N SER A 816 -12.02 -21.99 -13.43
CA SER A 816 -12.40 -22.47 -12.08
C SER A 816 -13.89 -22.24 -11.78
N GLY A 817 -14.43 -21.10 -12.20
CA GLY A 817 -15.83 -20.74 -11.98
C GLY A 817 -16.81 -21.59 -12.78
N ARG A 818 -16.40 -22.08 -13.95
CA ARG A 818 -17.27 -22.78 -14.90
C ARG A 818 -17.75 -24.11 -14.36
N LEU A 819 -19.07 -24.31 -14.40
CA LEU A 819 -19.70 -25.61 -14.22
C LEU A 819 -20.29 -26.10 -15.55
N PRO A 820 -19.95 -27.31 -16.02
CA PRO A 820 -20.55 -27.88 -17.22
C PRO A 820 -22.09 -27.91 -17.10
N GLY A 821 -22.78 -27.44 -18.14
CA GLY A 821 -24.25 -27.41 -18.18
C GLY A 821 -24.91 -26.22 -17.46
N VAL A 822 -24.14 -25.37 -16.75
CA VAL A 822 -24.66 -24.17 -16.09
C VAL A 822 -24.40 -22.94 -16.98
N PRO A 823 -25.44 -22.15 -17.32
CA PRO A 823 -25.28 -20.89 -18.03
C PRO A 823 -24.39 -19.88 -17.28
N MET A 824 -23.47 -19.25 -18.02
CA MET A 824 -22.46 -18.32 -17.51
C MET A 824 -22.57 -16.97 -18.23
N TRP A 825 -22.65 -15.89 -17.46
CA TRP A 825 -22.65 -14.50 -17.94
C TRP A 825 -21.40 -13.77 -17.45
N TYR A 826 -20.93 -12.80 -18.22
CA TYR A 826 -19.75 -11.98 -17.91
C TYR A 826 -20.17 -10.55 -17.60
N VAL A 827 -19.61 -9.98 -16.53
CA VAL A 827 -19.85 -8.60 -16.09
C VAL A 827 -18.57 -7.81 -15.85
#